data_AF-A0A2V5P4S5-F1
#
_entry.id   AF-A0A2V5P4S5-F1
#
_cell.length_a   1.000
_cell.length_b   1.000
_cell.length_c   1.000
_cell.angle_alpha   90.00
_cell.angle_beta   90.00
_cell.angle_gamma   90.00
#
_symmetry.space_group_name_H-M   'P 1'
#
loop_
_entity.id
_entity.type
_entity.pdbx_description
1 polymer ?
#
loop_
_entity_poly.entity_id
_entity_poly.type
_entity_poly.pdbx_seq_one_letter_code
_entity_poly.pdbx_strand_id
1 'polypeptide(L)'
;EALNKTTGQTQVGIINSLGIRREKQAAPTLTKLLAGTDPAVGAAAARALGEIGGVDSLKALRAAATGAVGSVKDAIADANLRCAEQLLARGDRAKALVTFRQLYETEKENAVRVAAYRGMIRASGRRALALVTKAIAGESGPSQVAALQSVPELQVRGLTRALAGLLPKVDPTVQATLIEGLSQRGDLSAASAIAALRRSGDPAVRLAALKALGHLGDASMVADLAEVAASAKAEEQEAARRSLTELRGRNVTRTMLNELAKASPAAQAELARALGERRERTAVPELLVLAQKDQDATRKAALQALARLADQPQLAAMVQLVVEAQSEDARAASAEALNAACQQIQTRRGRVETAALVNGMGTGSAEACMALAPVCSGLVDAKVRQALRLAAGDPNSRVRAAALRAMCDTRDAELLPDLLRVACGSQDVPQGGIRSLAIGACVRLTTQEESVKLSNPERLETLRTILASSLDPAQKRLVLAGLGELPDPHALKLVEPLLDDTNIQNEAAQAAIKIAPALPGSEAQTAEATLRKALVAATDAATRRAAEAALKQVEANADFITAWEVAGPYRQAGKDYAALFDIPFPPEMDATHEVKWRTLPPGSDLRRPWLMDLLKALGGEQCVAYARTWVHSEQPQPARLEIGSDDGVKVWLNRQLVHQNNVARGLTPAADKVNVTLKSGWNPLLLKITQNNQGWEFCARFVQPDGSRLKGLKFDIVPRP
;
A
#
# COMPACT_ATOMS: atom_id res chain seq x y z
N GLU A 1 53.54 21.58 13.71
CA GLU A 1 54.85 21.01 13.38
C GLU A 1 54.82 20.10 12.14
N ALA A 2 53.94 19.09 12.08
CA ALA A 2 53.82 18.18 10.94
C ALA A 2 53.57 18.89 9.58
N LEU A 3 52.79 19.96 9.56
CA LEU A 3 52.45 20.72 8.34
C LEU A 3 53.67 21.19 7.52
N ASN A 4 54.75 21.58 8.20
CA ASN A 4 55.98 22.06 7.53
C ASN A 4 56.91 20.92 7.07
N LYS A 5 56.61 19.67 7.47
CA LYS A 5 57.42 18.48 7.20
C LYS A 5 56.77 17.55 6.16
N THR A 6 55.63 17.92 5.58
CA THR A 6 54.84 17.11 4.66
C THR A 6 54.60 17.83 3.33
N THR A 7 54.42 17.11 2.24
CA THR A 7 54.10 17.64 0.89
C THR A 7 52.92 16.90 0.27
N GLY A 8 52.37 17.43 -0.83
CA GLY A 8 51.31 16.77 -1.62
C GLY A 8 50.03 16.48 -0.82
N GLN A 9 49.42 15.31 -1.06
CA GLN A 9 48.10 14.97 -0.49
C GLN A 9 48.09 14.90 1.05
N THR A 10 49.18 14.43 1.66
CA THR A 10 49.31 14.40 3.13
C THR A 10 49.31 15.81 3.71
N GLN A 11 49.99 16.75 3.05
CA GLN A 11 49.99 18.16 3.44
C GLN A 11 48.58 18.77 3.30
N VAL A 12 47.88 18.48 2.21
CA VAL A 12 46.48 18.90 1.99
C VAL A 12 45.56 18.37 3.11
N GLY A 13 45.69 17.11 3.52
CA GLY A 13 44.92 16.52 4.61
C GLY A 13 45.14 17.22 5.95
N ILE A 14 46.39 17.56 6.28
CA ILE A 14 46.74 18.31 7.49
C ILE A 14 46.16 19.73 7.43
N ILE A 15 46.27 20.42 6.29
CA ILE A 15 45.71 21.77 6.07
C ILE A 15 44.21 21.77 6.31
N ASN A 16 43.48 20.84 5.68
CA ASN A 16 42.03 20.74 5.83
C ASN A 16 41.63 20.50 7.29
N SER A 17 42.37 19.64 8.00
CA SER A 17 42.13 19.35 9.43
C SER A 17 42.30 20.60 10.31
N LEU A 18 43.33 21.42 10.04
CA LEU A 18 43.57 22.68 10.75
C LEU A 18 42.47 23.72 10.47
N GLY A 19 41.97 23.77 9.22
CA GLY A 19 40.83 24.58 8.84
C GLY A 19 39.56 24.21 9.61
N ILE A 20 39.18 22.93 9.60
CA ILE A 20 38.00 22.41 10.32
C ILE A 20 38.08 22.71 11.82
N ARG A 21 39.27 22.55 12.42
CA ARG A 21 39.52 22.86 13.83
C ARG A 21 39.57 24.36 14.13
N ARG A 22 39.59 25.22 13.10
CA ARG A 22 39.70 26.69 13.20
C ARG A 22 40.93 27.15 13.99
N GLU A 23 42.07 26.49 13.77
CA GLU A 23 43.31 26.73 14.48
C GLU A 23 43.97 28.06 14.08
N LYS A 24 43.70 29.14 14.83
CA LYS A 24 44.21 30.49 14.53
C LYS A 24 45.74 30.57 14.45
N GLN A 25 46.44 29.76 15.25
CA GLN A 25 47.91 29.72 15.25
C GLN A 25 48.49 29.21 13.92
N ALA A 26 47.70 28.49 13.12
CA ALA A 26 48.13 28.00 11.81
C ALA A 26 48.03 29.06 10.70
N ALA A 27 47.31 30.17 10.92
CA ALA A 27 47.03 31.17 9.88
C ALA A 27 48.30 31.76 9.21
N PRO A 28 49.39 32.10 9.92
CA PRO A 28 50.62 32.56 9.27
C PRO A 28 51.26 31.51 8.37
N THR A 29 51.25 30.24 8.79
CA THR A 29 51.80 29.13 8.00
C THR A 29 50.95 28.86 6.77
N LEU A 30 49.63 28.84 6.91
CA LEU A 30 48.69 28.68 5.80
C LEU A 30 48.79 29.83 4.79
N THR A 31 49.04 31.06 5.25
CA THR A 31 49.27 32.22 4.37
C THR A 31 50.51 32.01 3.47
N LYS A 32 51.58 31.43 4.01
CA LYS A 32 52.77 31.09 3.22
C LYS A 32 52.48 30.00 2.19
N LEU A 33 51.73 28.97 2.59
CA LEU A 33 51.35 27.87 1.70
C LEU A 33 50.40 28.31 0.59
N LEU A 34 49.54 29.30 0.86
CA LEU A 34 48.67 29.93 -0.15
C LEU A 34 49.46 30.61 -1.28
N ALA A 35 50.63 31.20 -0.97
CA ALA A 35 51.52 31.83 -1.94
C ALA A 35 52.49 30.84 -2.61
N GLY A 36 52.37 29.54 -2.31
CA GLY A 36 53.22 28.49 -2.88
C GLY A 36 52.89 28.18 -4.35
N THR A 37 53.72 27.35 -4.97
CA THR A 37 53.60 26.97 -6.38
C THR A 37 52.67 25.78 -6.63
N ASP A 38 52.34 24.98 -5.60
CA ASP A 38 51.43 23.82 -5.71
C ASP A 38 49.97 24.28 -5.62
N PRO A 39 49.17 24.18 -6.70
CA PRO A 39 47.78 24.65 -6.71
C PRO A 39 46.86 23.88 -5.77
N ALA A 40 47.12 22.59 -5.51
CA ALA A 40 46.28 21.78 -4.63
C ALA A 40 46.50 22.18 -3.17
N VAL A 41 47.76 22.41 -2.78
CA VAL A 41 48.14 22.93 -1.46
C VAL A 41 47.65 24.36 -1.28
N GLY A 42 47.80 25.21 -2.29
CA GLY A 42 47.31 26.60 -2.27
C GLY A 42 45.79 26.68 -2.11
N ALA A 43 45.02 25.89 -2.86
CA ALA A 43 43.57 25.84 -2.73
C ALA A 43 43.11 25.29 -1.37
N ALA A 44 43.79 24.27 -0.84
CA ALA A 44 43.53 23.77 0.52
C ALA A 44 43.82 24.85 1.58
N ALA A 45 44.93 25.58 1.44
CA ALA A 45 45.32 26.64 2.35
C ALA A 45 44.32 27.81 2.33
N ALA A 46 43.82 28.19 1.16
CA ALA A 46 42.75 29.18 1.01
C ALA A 46 41.48 28.76 1.76
N ARG A 47 40.99 27.53 1.54
CA ARG A 47 39.81 26.99 2.24
C ARG A 47 40.00 26.98 3.76
N ALA A 48 41.16 26.51 4.23
CA ALA A 48 41.47 26.47 5.65
C ALA A 48 41.50 27.87 6.28
N LEU A 49 42.07 28.87 5.60
CA LEU A 49 42.04 30.27 6.05
C LEU A 49 40.60 30.82 6.10
N GLY A 50 39.75 30.46 5.13
CA GLY A 50 38.33 30.80 5.12
C GLY A 50 37.57 30.22 6.32
N GLU A 51 37.84 28.96 6.67
CA GLU A 51 37.23 28.28 7.83
C GLU A 51 37.70 28.89 9.17
N ILE A 52 39.00 29.16 9.31
CA ILE A 52 39.57 29.84 10.49
C ILE A 52 38.97 31.23 10.64
N GLY A 53 38.85 31.96 9.52
CA GLY A 53 38.28 33.29 9.45
C GLY A 53 39.08 34.35 10.25
N GLY A 54 38.47 35.52 10.42
CA GLY A 54 39.10 36.66 11.11
C GLY A 54 39.82 37.63 10.19
N VAL A 55 40.28 38.75 10.75
CA VAL A 55 40.86 39.87 10.00
C VAL A 55 42.17 39.47 9.32
N ASP A 56 43.01 38.68 9.99
CA ASP A 56 44.31 38.26 9.46
C ASP A 56 44.15 37.28 8.29
N SER A 57 43.27 36.28 8.43
CA SER A 57 42.95 35.34 7.35
C SER A 57 42.33 36.07 6.15
N LEU A 58 41.43 37.03 6.40
CA LEU A 58 40.84 37.84 5.33
C LEU A 58 41.90 38.70 4.61
N LYS A 59 42.85 39.30 5.36
CA LYS A 59 43.96 40.07 4.79
C LYS A 59 44.86 39.19 3.93
N ALA A 60 45.20 37.99 4.40
CA ALA A 60 46.00 37.02 3.66
C ALA A 60 45.31 36.58 2.36
N LEU A 61 44.03 36.21 2.42
CA LEU A 61 43.24 35.80 1.26
C LEU A 61 43.14 36.93 0.22
N ARG A 62 42.93 38.17 0.65
CA ARG A 62 42.87 39.33 -0.26
C ARG A 62 44.21 39.63 -0.93
N ALA A 63 45.31 39.51 -0.19
CA ALA A 63 46.65 39.73 -0.76
C ALA A 63 46.98 38.68 -1.84
N ALA A 64 46.52 37.43 -1.67
CA ALA A 64 46.73 36.36 -2.64
C ALA A 64 45.82 36.47 -3.88
N ALA A 65 44.69 37.19 -3.80
CA ALA A 65 43.67 37.22 -4.85
C ALA A 65 44.16 37.83 -6.17
N THR A 66 45.09 38.80 -6.15
CA THR A 66 45.53 39.54 -7.35
C THR A 66 46.42 38.72 -8.31
N GLY A 67 46.99 37.61 -7.85
CA GLY A 67 47.88 36.74 -8.65
C GLY A 67 47.39 35.30 -8.81
N ALA A 68 46.27 34.93 -8.19
CA ALA A 68 45.76 33.57 -8.21
C ALA A 68 45.05 33.22 -9.52
N VAL A 69 45.23 31.98 -9.98
CA VAL A 69 44.59 31.41 -11.17
C VAL A 69 44.01 30.03 -10.87
N GLY A 70 43.06 29.59 -11.70
CA GLY A 70 42.44 28.27 -11.59
C GLY A 70 41.82 27.99 -10.21
N SER A 71 41.97 26.75 -9.73
CA SER A 71 41.35 26.26 -8.50
C SER A 71 41.75 27.04 -7.23
N VAL A 72 42.92 27.67 -7.21
CA VAL A 72 43.36 28.51 -6.08
C VAL A 72 42.54 29.78 -6.03
N LYS A 73 42.24 30.39 -7.18
CA LYS A 73 41.41 31.59 -7.25
C LYS A 73 39.99 31.32 -6.77
N ASP A 74 39.39 30.22 -7.21
CA ASP A 74 38.05 29.81 -6.81
C ASP A 74 37.98 29.55 -5.29
N ALA A 75 39.00 28.87 -4.75
CA ALA A 75 39.12 28.62 -3.32
C ALA A 75 39.30 29.91 -2.50
N ILE A 76 40.03 30.91 -3.03
CA ILE A 76 40.17 32.23 -2.40
C ILE A 76 38.83 32.97 -2.41
N ALA A 77 38.07 32.93 -3.50
CA ALA A 77 36.76 33.57 -3.59
C ALA A 77 35.76 32.96 -2.58
N ASP A 78 35.68 31.62 -2.51
CA ASP A 78 34.86 30.90 -1.51
C ASP A 78 35.31 31.22 -0.07
N ALA A 79 36.62 31.22 0.19
CA ALA A 79 37.17 31.53 1.51
C ALA A 79 36.88 32.98 1.95
N ASN A 80 36.94 33.94 1.04
CA ASN A 80 36.56 35.33 1.32
C ASN A 80 35.05 35.46 1.59
N LEU A 81 34.19 34.74 0.86
CA LEU A 81 32.75 34.68 1.13
C LEU A 81 32.49 34.12 2.53
N ARG A 82 33.10 32.99 2.90
CA ARG A 82 33.00 32.40 4.25
C ARG A 82 33.45 33.37 5.33
N CYS A 83 34.58 34.06 5.13
CA CYS A 83 35.04 35.09 6.05
C CYS A 83 34.00 36.21 6.24
N ALA A 84 33.40 36.68 5.14
CA ALA A 84 32.36 37.71 5.18
C ALA A 84 31.09 37.25 5.91
N GLU A 85 30.67 35.99 5.70
CA GLU A 85 29.53 35.41 6.41
C GLU A 85 29.81 35.24 7.90
N GLN A 86 31.02 34.81 8.30
CA GLN A 86 31.41 34.76 9.71
C GLN A 86 31.42 36.15 10.36
N LEU A 87 31.90 37.18 9.66
CA LEU A 87 31.85 38.56 10.16
C LEU A 87 30.40 39.02 10.39
N LEU A 88 29.52 38.70 9.45
CA LEU A 88 28.09 39.01 9.56
C LEU A 88 27.44 38.27 10.75
N ALA A 89 27.75 36.97 10.93
CA ALA A 89 27.26 36.15 12.04
C ALA A 89 27.72 36.66 13.41
N ARG A 90 28.92 37.25 13.49
CA ARG A 90 29.46 37.91 14.69
C ARG A 90 28.91 39.32 14.94
N GLY A 91 28.06 39.83 14.05
CA GLY A 91 27.47 41.17 14.15
C GLY A 91 28.31 42.30 13.57
N ASP A 92 29.50 42.03 13.01
CA ASP A 92 30.37 43.05 12.40
C ASP A 92 29.91 43.38 10.96
N ARG A 93 28.72 43.99 10.87
CA ARG A 93 28.04 44.30 9.60
C ARG A 93 28.84 45.23 8.69
N ALA A 94 29.56 46.18 9.27
CA ALA A 94 30.35 47.14 8.50
C ALA A 94 31.49 46.46 7.75
N LYS A 95 32.28 45.61 8.44
CA LYS A 95 33.37 44.87 7.79
C LYS A 95 32.85 43.81 6.83
N ALA A 96 31.77 43.11 7.19
CA ALA A 96 31.12 42.16 6.29
C ALA A 96 30.67 42.82 4.98
N LEU A 97 30.01 43.99 5.06
CA LEU A 97 29.55 44.74 3.89
C LEU A 97 30.71 45.17 2.98
N VAL A 98 31.82 45.64 3.56
CA VAL A 98 33.03 45.99 2.78
C VAL A 98 33.56 44.76 2.03
N THR A 99 33.64 43.61 2.70
CA THR A 99 34.11 42.36 2.07
C THR A 99 33.20 41.89 0.95
N PHE A 100 31.89 41.87 1.19
CA PHE A 100 30.94 41.46 0.16
C PHE A 100 30.95 42.42 -1.04
N ARG A 101 31.08 43.73 -0.81
CA ARG A 101 31.19 44.70 -1.91
C ARG A 101 32.43 44.45 -2.76
N GLN A 102 33.59 44.27 -2.11
CA GLN A 102 34.84 43.98 -2.82
C GLN A 102 34.69 42.73 -3.69
N LEU A 103 34.14 41.64 -3.14
CA LEU A 103 33.89 40.41 -3.89
C LEU A 103 32.95 40.61 -5.08
N TYR A 104 31.90 41.42 -4.91
CA TYR A 104 30.96 41.72 -6.00
C TYR A 104 31.61 42.50 -7.16
N GLU A 105 32.58 43.37 -6.85
CA GLU A 105 33.28 44.24 -7.81
C GLU A 105 34.45 43.52 -8.50
N THR A 106 35.17 42.65 -7.79
CA THR A 106 36.40 42.03 -8.31
C THR A 106 36.18 40.68 -9.00
N GLU A 107 35.16 39.93 -8.57
CA GLU A 107 34.91 38.58 -9.10
C GLU A 107 34.12 38.64 -10.41
N LYS A 108 34.45 37.71 -11.33
CA LYS A 108 33.80 37.61 -12.64
C LYS A 108 32.67 36.58 -12.64
N GLU A 109 32.76 35.55 -11.80
CA GLU A 109 31.79 34.46 -11.73
C GLU A 109 30.45 34.93 -11.15
N ASN A 110 29.38 34.74 -11.91
CA ASN A 110 28.04 35.21 -11.52
C ASN A 110 27.57 34.60 -10.19
N ALA A 111 27.88 33.33 -9.92
CA ALA A 111 27.51 32.67 -8.66
C ALA A 111 28.11 33.38 -7.44
N VAL A 112 29.40 33.74 -7.51
CA VAL A 112 30.09 34.46 -6.43
C VAL A 112 29.53 35.87 -6.27
N ARG A 113 29.27 36.57 -7.39
CA ARG A 113 28.65 37.90 -7.37
C ARG A 113 27.23 37.88 -6.78
N VAL A 114 26.41 36.88 -7.10
CA VAL A 114 25.07 36.70 -6.51
C VAL A 114 25.19 36.50 -5.00
N ALA A 115 26.06 35.59 -4.54
CA ALA A 115 26.28 35.32 -3.12
C ALA A 115 26.77 36.57 -2.37
N ALA A 116 27.74 37.28 -2.96
CA ALA A 116 28.27 38.53 -2.44
C ALA A 116 27.17 39.59 -2.29
N TYR A 117 26.33 39.78 -3.32
CA TYR A 117 25.25 40.76 -3.27
C TYR A 117 24.16 40.40 -2.24
N ARG A 118 23.80 39.11 -2.09
CA ARG A 118 22.94 38.63 -0.98
C ARG A 118 23.57 38.95 0.38
N GLY A 119 24.87 38.78 0.52
CA GLY A 119 25.64 39.20 1.69
C GLY A 119 25.55 40.71 1.95
N MET A 120 25.68 41.54 0.91
CA MET A 120 25.52 42.99 1.01
C MET A 120 24.13 43.38 1.51
N ILE A 121 23.06 42.74 1.01
CA ILE A 121 21.68 42.96 1.46
C ILE A 121 21.54 42.66 2.96
N ARG A 122 21.99 41.47 3.39
CA ARG A 122 21.92 41.05 4.80
C ARG A 122 22.74 41.96 5.73
N ALA A 123 23.89 42.46 5.27
CA ALA A 123 24.75 43.37 6.04
C ALA A 123 24.23 44.83 6.09
N SER A 124 23.33 45.22 5.19
CA SER A 124 22.91 46.63 5.01
C SER A 124 21.86 47.14 6.02
N GLY A 125 21.29 46.27 6.87
CA GLY A 125 20.32 46.66 7.89
C GLY A 125 19.15 47.48 7.32
N ARG A 126 18.92 48.70 7.83
CA ARG A 126 17.83 49.58 7.35
C ARG A 126 17.99 50.01 5.88
N ARG A 127 19.20 50.01 5.34
CA ARG A 127 19.48 50.35 3.93
C ARG A 127 19.18 49.20 2.96
N ALA A 128 18.93 47.99 3.48
CA ALA A 128 18.62 46.82 2.67
C ALA A 128 17.39 47.04 1.77
N LEU A 129 16.38 47.78 2.25
CA LEU A 129 15.18 48.11 1.47
C LEU A 129 15.55 48.80 0.15
N ALA A 130 16.26 49.93 0.24
CA ALA A 130 16.66 50.72 -0.93
C ALA A 130 17.58 49.93 -1.87
N LEU A 131 18.47 49.09 -1.30
CA LEU A 131 19.38 48.26 -2.08
C LEU A 131 18.63 47.22 -2.90
N VAL A 132 17.70 46.49 -2.27
CA VAL A 132 16.88 45.45 -2.91
C VAL A 132 15.97 46.05 -3.97
N THR A 133 15.26 47.15 -3.65
CA THR A 133 14.35 47.77 -4.62
C THR A 133 15.08 48.32 -5.84
N LYS A 134 16.27 48.91 -5.64
CA LYS A 134 17.09 49.41 -6.74
C LYS A 134 17.62 48.27 -7.61
N ALA A 135 18.06 47.17 -7.00
CA ALA A 135 18.57 46.01 -7.72
C ALA A 135 17.48 45.31 -8.55
N ILE A 136 16.28 45.17 -8.01
CA ILE A 136 15.14 44.56 -8.71
C ILE A 136 14.73 45.40 -9.93
N ALA A 137 14.67 46.73 -9.76
CA ALA A 137 14.33 47.66 -10.84
C ALA A 137 15.50 47.96 -11.81
N GLY A 138 16.69 47.42 -11.55
CA GLY A 138 17.88 47.63 -12.36
C GLY A 138 17.98 46.67 -13.54
N GLU A 139 19.15 46.67 -14.18
CA GLU A 139 19.46 45.77 -15.30
C GLU A 139 19.58 44.30 -14.86
N SER A 140 19.28 43.39 -15.79
CA SER A 140 19.47 41.96 -15.58
C SER A 140 20.93 41.63 -15.28
N GLY A 141 21.14 40.92 -14.17
CA GLY A 141 22.48 40.53 -13.73
C GLY A 141 22.51 40.02 -12.30
N PRO A 142 23.71 39.76 -11.75
CA PRO A 142 23.86 39.14 -10.44
C PRO A 142 23.19 39.88 -9.28
N SER A 143 23.14 41.22 -9.33
CA SER A 143 22.45 42.01 -8.30
C SER A 143 20.94 41.83 -8.32
N GLN A 144 20.30 41.81 -9.50
CA GLN A 144 18.86 41.59 -9.65
C GLN A 144 18.49 40.18 -9.20
N VAL A 145 19.24 39.16 -9.63
CA VAL A 145 19.05 37.75 -9.20
C VAL A 145 19.19 37.63 -7.68
N ALA A 146 20.24 38.19 -7.10
CA ALA A 146 20.46 38.17 -5.65
C ALA A 146 19.33 38.85 -4.88
N ALA A 147 18.81 39.97 -5.39
CA ALA A 147 17.74 40.71 -4.77
C ALA A 147 16.42 39.93 -4.83
N LEU A 148 16.07 39.35 -5.98
CA LEU A 148 14.89 38.49 -6.15
C LEU A 148 14.95 37.26 -5.24
N GLN A 149 16.08 36.56 -5.19
CA GLN A 149 16.29 35.41 -4.30
C GLN A 149 16.23 35.75 -2.81
N SER A 150 16.45 37.02 -2.44
CA SER A 150 16.39 37.47 -1.05
C SER A 150 14.99 37.86 -0.60
N VAL A 151 14.02 38.04 -1.53
CA VAL A 151 12.66 38.49 -1.20
C VAL A 151 11.96 37.61 -0.16
N PRO A 152 11.98 36.27 -0.24
CA PRO A 152 11.23 35.42 0.69
C PRO A 152 11.74 35.52 2.14
N GLU A 153 13.06 35.67 2.33
CA GLU A 153 13.72 35.56 3.65
C GLU A 153 13.94 36.93 4.32
N LEU A 154 13.90 38.03 3.56
CA LEU A 154 14.34 39.33 4.04
C LEU A 154 13.32 39.98 5.01
N GLN A 155 13.73 40.09 6.28
CA GLN A 155 12.92 40.68 7.34
C GLN A 155 13.14 42.20 7.46
N VAL A 156 12.54 42.96 6.54
CA VAL A 156 12.61 44.43 6.52
C VAL A 156 11.21 45.05 6.54
N ARG A 157 10.97 45.97 7.48
CA ARG A 157 9.68 46.65 7.63
C ARG A 157 9.33 47.42 6.34
N GLY A 158 8.12 47.20 5.82
CA GLY A 158 7.62 47.87 4.61
C GLY A 158 8.11 47.25 3.29
N LEU A 159 8.89 46.17 3.33
CA LEU A 159 9.43 45.52 2.13
C LEU A 159 8.34 45.07 1.16
N THR A 160 7.33 44.32 1.61
CA THR A 160 6.25 43.84 0.72
C THR A 160 5.59 44.97 -0.04
N ARG A 161 5.22 46.06 0.65
CA ARG A 161 4.56 47.20 0.01
C ARG A 161 5.45 47.87 -1.03
N ALA A 162 6.75 48.01 -0.73
CA ALA A 162 7.70 48.59 -1.67
C ALA A 162 7.86 47.70 -2.91
N LEU A 163 8.02 46.39 -2.74
CA LEU A 163 8.14 45.42 -3.82
C LEU A 163 6.85 45.30 -4.65
N ALA A 164 5.68 45.31 -4.00
CA ALA A 164 4.39 45.34 -4.69
C ALA A 164 4.26 46.58 -5.60
N GLY A 165 4.77 47.74 -5.16
CA GLY A 165 4.82 48.95 -5.98
C GLY A 165 5.85 48.92 -7.12
N LEU A 166 6.76 47.95 -7.15
CA LEU A 166 7.70 47.73 -8.26
C LEU A 166 7.16 46.82 -9.34
N LEU A 167 6.20 45.95 -9.04
CA LEU A 167 5.59 45.04 -10.00
C LEU A 167 5.24 45.71 -11.35
N PRO A 168 4.52 46.84 -11.42
CA PRO A 168 4.18 47.46 -12.70
C PRO A 168 5.37 48.12 -13.42
N LYS A 169 6.55 48.18 -12.81
CA LYS A 169 7.74 48.90 -13.31
C LYS A 169 8.84 48.00 -13.84
N VAL A 170 8.73 46.69 -13.64
CA VAL A 170 9.72 45.70 -14.08
C VAL A 170 9.19 44.90 -15.26
N ASP A 171 10.09 44.29 -16.04
CA ASP A 171 9.72 43.48 -17.21
C ASP A 171 9.00 42.17 -16.80
N PRO A 172 8.30 41.50 -17.73
CA PRO A 172 7.48 40.33 -17.41
C PRO A 172 8.23 39.18 -16.73
N THR A 173 9.49 38.92 -17.08
CA THR A 173 10.30 37.84 -16.47
C THR A 173 10.56 38.15 -14.99
N VAL A 174 10.92 39.40 -14.70
CA VAL A 174 11.15 39.89 -13.33
C VAL A 174 9.83 39.98 -12.57
N GLN A 175 8.72 40.37 -13.22
CA GLN A 175 7.39 40.39 -12.62
C GLN A 175 7.01 38.99 -12.11
N ALA A 176 7.11 37.95 -12.95
CA ALA A 176 6.75 36.58 -12.57
C ALA A 176 7.59 36.08 -11.38
N THR A 177 8.91 36.30 -11.42
CA THR A 177 9.82 35.91 -10.33
C THR A 177 9.54 36.68 -9.04
N LEU A 178 9.22 37.97 -9.14
CA LEU A 178 8.89 38.80 -7.99
C LEU A 178 7.55 38.40 -7.36
N ILE A 179 6.55 38.04 -8.16
CA ILE A 179 5.27 37.50 -7.67
C ILE A 179 5.51 36.22 -6.88
N GLU A 180 6.34 35.30 -7.40
CA GLU A 180 6.68 34.07 -6.68
C GLU A 180 7.36 34.37 -5.34
N GLY A 181 8.35 35.27 -5.33
CA GLY A 181 9.03 35.69 -4.09
C GLY A 181 8.07 36.33 -3.07
N LEU A 182 7.12 37.15 -3.53
CA LEU A 182 6.08 37.75 -2.69
C LEU A 182 5.11 36.70 -2.13
N SER A 183 4.74 35.71 -2.94
CA SER A 183 3.90 34.57 -2.54
C SER A 183 4.56 33.76 -1.42
N GLN A 184 5.83 33.39 -1.61
CA GLN A 184 6.63 32.66 -0.61
C GLN A 184 6.78 33.46 0.69
N ARG A 185 6.79 34.80 0.63
CA ARG A 185 6.83 35.67 1.80
C ARG A 185 5.55 35.65 2.64
N GLY A 186 4.40 35.29 2.05
CA GLY A 186 3.13 35.13 2.76
C GLY A 186 2.49 36.41 3.32
N ASP A 187 2.98 37.60 2.96
CA ASP A 187 2.44 38.88 3.44
C ASP A 187 1.29 39.35 2.54
N LEU A 188 0.07 39.33 3.10
CA LEU A 188 -1.19 39.66 2.41
C LEU A 188 -1.21 41.09 1.83
N SER A 189 -0.32 41.99 2.25
CA SER A 189 -0.26 43.35 1.69
C SER A 189 0.15 43.41 0.21
N ALA A 190 0.67 42.31 -0.36
CA ALA A 190 0.92 42.19 -1.81
C ALA A 190 -0.33 41.81 -2.62
N ALA A 191 -1.38 41.29 -1.99
CA ALA A 191 -2.50 40.63 -2.67
C ALA A 191 -3.17 41.52 -3.73
N SER A 192 -3.47 42.78 -3.39
CA SER A 192 -4.13 43.72 -4.31
C SER A 192 -3.26 44.04 -5.54
N ALA A 193 -1.94 44.18 -5.37
CA ALA A 193 -1.04 44.47 -6.48
C ALA A 193 -0.88 43.25 -7.41
N ILE A 194 -0.79 42.05 -6.83
CA ILE A 194 -0.73 40.79 -7.59
C ILE A 194 -2.06 40.54 -8.31
N ALA A 195 -3.20 40.82 -7.67
CA ALA A 195 -4.51 40.69 -8.27
C ALA A 195 -4.64 41.51 -9.55
N ALA A 196 -4.08 42.73 -9.60
CA ALA A 196 -4.10 43.56 -10.81
C ALA A 196 -3.41 42.89 -12.02
N LEU A 197 -2.45 41.99 -11.79
CA LEU A 197 -1.68 41.31 -12.83
C LEU A 197 -2.35 40.04 -13.38
N ARG A 198 -3.50 39.62 -12.84
CA ARG A 198 -4.29 38.49 -13.36
C ARG A 198 -4.74 38.67 -14.82
N ARG A 199 -4.78 39.91 -15.30
CA ARG A 199 -5.13 40.30 -16.68
C ARG A 199 -3.92 40.82 -17.47
N SER A 200 -2.69 40.48 -17.05
CA SER A 200 -1.48 40.85 -17.78
C SER A 200 -1.50 40.33 -19.22
N GLY A 201 -0.92 41.08 -20.15
CA GLY A 201 -0.71 40.61 -21.53
C GLY A 201 0.24 39.41 -21.60
N ASP A 202 1.14 39.28 -20.62
CA ASP A 202 2.12 38.20 -20.54
C ASP A 202 1.55 36.95 -19.84
N PRO A 203 1.56 35.77 -20.49
CA PRO A 203 1.04 34.53 -19.91
C PRO A 203 1.77 34.05 -18.65
N ALA A 204 3.09 34.21 -18.58
CA ALA A 204 3.87 33.78 -17.41
C ALA A 204 3.52 34.64 -16.19
N VAL A 205 3.30 35.94 -16.39
CA VAL A 205 2.85 36.86 -15.34
C VAL A 205 1.44 36.54 -14.87
N ARG A 206 0.50 36.28 -15.78
CA ARG A 206 -0.87 35.87 -15.39
C ARG A 206 -0.86 34.58 -14.57
N LEU A 207 -0.12 33.58 -15.03
CA LEU A 207 -0.02 32.29 -14.33
C LEU A 207 0.59 32.44 -12.93
N ALA A 208 1.68 33.22 -12.81
CA ALA A 208 2.31 33.50 -11.52
C ALA A 208 1.35 34.24 -10.58
N ALA A 209 0.60 35.23 -11.10
CA ALA A 209 -0.39 35.96 -10.33
C ALA A 209 -1.51 35.05 -9.82
N LEU A 210 -2.08 34.20 -10.69
CA LEU A 210 -3.12 33.24 -10.29
C LEU A 210 -2.62 32.33 -9.16
N LYS A 211 -1.46 31.68 -9.32
CA LYS A 211 -0.87 30.79 -8.30
C LYS A 211 -0.66 31.51 -6.96
N ALA A 212 -0.15 32.75 -6.99
CA ALA A 212 0.10 33.51 -5.77
C ALA A 212 -1.18 33.92 -5.03
N LEU A 213 -2.28 34.16 -5.76
CA LEU A 213 -3.56 34.53 -5.15
C LEU A 213 -4.20 33.39 -4.35
N GLY A 214 -3.87 32.12 -4.60
CA GLY A 214 -4.30 31.01 -3.74
C GLY A 214 -3.85 31.17 -2.29
N HIS A 215 -2.64 31.71 -2.06
CA HIS A 215 -2.07 31.87 -0.73
C HIS A 215 -2.24 33.27 -0.16
N LEU A 216 -2.20 34.29 -1.01
CA LEU A 216 -2.24 35.70 -0.60
C LEU A 216 -3.62 36.34 -0.76
N GLY A 217 -4.48 35.77 -1.61
CA GLY A 217 -5.80 36.30 -1.90
C GLY A 217 -6.77 36.17 -0.73
N ASP A 218 -7.89 36.87 -0.85
CA ASP A 218 -9.00 36.83 0.10
C ASP A 218 -10.31 36.53 -0.62
N ALA A 219 -11.43 36.64 0.11
CA ALA A 219 -12.76 36.36 -0.40
C ALA A 219 -13.16 37.22 -1.63
N SER A 220 -12.57 38.40 -1.82
CA SER A 220 -12.87 39.26 -2.97
C SER A 220 -12.40 38.69 -4.31
N MET A 221 -11.49 37.71 -4.28
CA MET A 221 -10.95 37.06 -5.48
C MET A 221 -11.79 35.88 -5.99
N VAL A 222 -12.80 35.45 -5.23
CA VAL A 222 -13.58 34.23 -5.52
C VAL A 222 -14.27 34.31 -6.89
N ALA A 223 -14.97 35.41 -7.18
CA ALA A 223 -15.69 35.57 -8.45
C ALA A 223 -14.74 35.51 -9.65
N ASP A 224 -13.66 36.30 -9.59
CA ASP A 224 -12.68 36.37 -10.69
C ASP A 224 -11.97 35.03 -10.89
N LEU A 225 -11.56 34.33 -9.83
CA LEU A 225 -10.90 33.03 -9.93
C LEU A 225 -11.85 31.95 -10.47
N ALA A 226 -13.14 32.00 -10.12
CA ALA A 226 -14.15 31.10 -10.68
C ALA A 226 -14.35 31.32 -12.18
N GLU A 227 -14.41 32.57 -12.62
CA GLU A 227 -14.52 32.90 -14.04
C GLU A 227 -13.25 32.47 -14.82
N VAL A 228 -12.06 32.70 -14.27
CA VAL A 228 -10.81 32.22 -14.90
C VAL A 228 -10.78 30.69 -14.97
N ALA A 229 -11.14 29.99 -13.90
CA ALA A 229 -11.23 28.53 -13.90
C ALA A 229 -12.24 28.00 -14.92
N ALA A 230 -13.29 28.76 -15.21
CA ALA A 230 -14.33 28.40 -16.17
C ALA A 230 -13.90 28.64 -17.63
N SER A 231 -13.23 29.77 -17.91
CA SER A 231 -12.93 30.20 -19.29
C SER A 231 -11.52 29.88 -19.78
N ALA A 232 -10.54 29.80 -18.88
CA ALA A 232 -9.14 29.58 -19.23
C ALA A 232 -8.90 28.12 -19.66
N LYS A 233 -7.70 27.86 -20.20
CA LYS A 233 -7.26 26.53 -20.64
C LYS A 233 -5.94 26.15 -20.00
N ALA A 234 -5.64 24.85 -19.96
CA ALA A 234 -4.37 24.29 -19.52
C ALA A 234 -3.94 24.81 -18.14
N GLU A 235 -2.72 25.35 -18.02
CA GLU A 235 -2.11 25.69 -16.73
C GLU A 235 -2.82 26.84 -16.00
N GLU A 236 -3.41 27.81 -16.72
CA GLU A 236 -4.12 28.93 -16.08
C GLU A 236 -5.43 28.47 -15.43
N GLN A 237 -6.15 27.56 -16.09
CA GLN A 237 -7.36 26.95 -15.52
C GLN A 237 -7.03 26.18 -14.24
N GLU A 238 -5.99 25.35 -14.27
CA GLU A 238 -5.59 24.55 -13.12
C GLU A 238 -5.07 25.43 -11.97
N ALA A 239 -4.31 26.49 -12.27
CA ALA A 239 -3.87 27.45 -11.28
C ALA A 239 -5.06 28.17 -10.61
N ALA A 240 -6.09 28.55 -11.37
CA ALA A 240 -7.28 29.19 -10.83
C ALA A 240 -8.10 28.22 -9.95
N ARG A 241 -8.30 26.97 -10.39
CA ARG A 241 -8.94 25.90 -9.60
C ARG A 241 -8.23 25.68 -8.27
N ARG A 242 -6.92 25.45 -8.34
CA ARG A 242 -6.09 25.24 -7.15
C ARG A 242 -6.16 26.44 -6.21
N SER A 243 -6.15 27.66 -6.75
CA SER A 243 -6.25 28.89 -5.96
C SER A 243 -7.57 28.99 -5.22
N LEU A 244 -8.71 28.67 -5.87
CA LEU A 244 -10.01 28.62 -5.18
C LEU A 244 -10.01 27.64 -4.01
N THR A 245 -9.37 26.48 -4.17
CA THR A 245 -9.26 25.47 -3.11
C THR A 245 -8.34 25.94 -1.98
N GLU A 246 -7.23 26.61 -2.29
CA GLU A 246 -6.23 27.05 -1.31
C GLU A 246 -6.55 28.40 -0.63
N LEU A 247 -7.46 29.20 -1.19
CA LEU A 247 -7.83 30.52 -0.68
C LEU A 247 -8.10 30.51 0.82
N ARG A 248 -7.46 31.46 1.53
CA ARG A 248 -7.55 31.59 2.98
C ARG A 248 -8.41 32.80 3.35
N GLY A 249 -9.19 32.67 4.41
CA GLY A 249 -9.94 33.79 4.99
C GLY A 249 -11.29 33.37 5.54
N ARG A 250 -11.73 34.04 6.61
CA ARG A 250 -12.98 33.71 7.33
C ARG A 250 -14.25 33.84 6.48
N ASN A 251 -14.20 34.62 5.40
CA ASN A 251 -15.36 34.90 4.55
C ASN A 251 -15.35 34.15 3.21
N VAL A 252 -14.33 33.33 2.92
CA VAL A 252 -14.18 32.68 1.60
C VAL A 252 -15.37 31.77 1.31
N THR A 253 -15.70 30.83 2.20
CA THR A 253 -16.82 29.91 2.03
C THR A 253 -18.15 30.64 1.85
N ARG A 254 -18.43 31.63 2.71
CA ARG A 254 -19.65 32.45 2.60
C ARG A 254 -19.74 33.17 1.25
N THR A 255 -18.62 33.67 0.76
CA THR A 255 -18.57 34.38 -0.53
C THR A 255 -18.73 33.39 -1.68
N MET A 256 -18.10 32.21 -1.63
CA MET A 256 -18.31 31.13 -2.60
C MET A 256 -19.79 30.74 -2.71
N LEU A 257 -20.50 30.62 -1.59
CA LEU A 257 -21.94 30.32 -1.59
C LEU A 257 -22.76 31.44 -2.24
N ASN A 258 -22.48 32.71 -1.90
CA ASN A 258 -23.15 33.86 -2.51
C ASN A 258 -22.87 33.96 -4.02
N GLU A 259 -21.64 33.68 -4.45
CA GLU A 259 -21.24 33.67 -5.86
C GLU A 259 -21.89 32.50 -6.61
N LEU A 260 -22.03 31.33 -5.97
CA LEU A 260 -22.65 30.14 -6.58
C LEU A 260 -24.07 30.43 -7.10
N ALA A 261 -24.84 31.28 -6.42
CA ALA A 261 -26.20 31.62 -6.84
C ALA A 261 -26.28 32.49 -8.11
N LYS A 262 -25.26 33.30 -8.38
CA LYS A 262 -25.28 34.35 -9.43
C LYS A 262 -24.29 34.16 -10.57
N ALA A 263 -23.32 33.27 -10.42
CA ALA A 263 -22.28 33.01 -11.43
C ALA A 263 -22.84 32.31 -12.68
N SER A 264 -22.06 32.35 -13.77
CA SER A 264 -22.37 31.59 -14.99
C SER A 264 -22.36 30.07 -14.73
N PRO A 265 -23.04 29.23 -15.53
CA PRO A 265 -23.06 27.77 -15.32
C PRO A 265 -21.68 27.12 -15.21
N ALA A 266 -20.73 27.59 -16.02
CA ALA A 266 -19.35 27.12 -16.00
C ALA A 266 -18.63 27.53 -14.70
N ALA A 267 -18.76 28.78 -14.27
CA ALA A 267 -18.20 29.24 -13.00
C ALA A 267 -18.90 28.59 -11.78
N GLN A 268 -20.20 28.31 -11.85
CA GLN A 268 -20.92 27.53 -10.83
C GLN A 268 -20.34 26.13 -10.68
N ALA A 269 -19.99 25.47 -11.79
CA ALA A 269 -19.37 24.16 -11.75
C ALA A 269 -17.98 24.21 -11.06
N GLU A 270 -17.19 25.25 -11.31
CA GLU A 270 -15.88 25.46 -10.66
C GLU A 270 -16.03 25.75 -9.16
N LEU A 271 -16.99 26.59 -8.77
CA LEU A 271 -17.29 26.87 -7.36
C LEU A 271 -17.78 25.62 -6.61
N ALA A 272 -18.68 24.83 -7.22
CA ALA A 272 -19.14 23.57 -6.64
C ALA A 272 -17.99 22.59 -6.42
N ARG A 273 -17.09 22.46 -7.40
CA ARG A 273 -15.87 21.63 -7.29
C ARG A 273 -14.99 22.10 -6.14
N ALA A 274 -14.69 23.40 -6.07
CA ALA A 274 -13.86 23.98 -5.01
C ALA A 274 -14.48 23.77 -3.62
N LEU A 275 -15.79 23.96 -3.46
CA LEU A 275 -16.49 23.69 -2.19
C LEU A 275 -16.38 22.21 -1.77
N GLY A 276 -16.47 21.29 -2.73
CA GLY A 276 -16.25 19.85 -2.52
C GLY A 276 -14.83 19.51 -2.10
N GLU A 277 -13.82 20.07 -2.77
CA GLU A 277 -12.39 19.87 -2.46
C GLU A 277 -11.98 20.44 -1.11
N ARG A 278 -12.51 21.62 -0.78
CA ARG A 278 -12.33 22.28 0.51
C ARG A 278 -13.07 21.59 1.67
N ARG A 279 -13.92 20.60 1.37
CA ARG A 279 -14.75 19.87 2.33
C ARG A 279 -15.75 20.75 3.09
N GLU A 280 -16.30 21.76 2.43
CA GLU A 280 -17.20 22.77 3.03
C GLU A 280 -18.63 22.20 3.16
N ARG A 281 -18.91 21.48 4.26
CA ARG A 281 -20.23 20.84 4.48
C ARG A 281 -21.41 21.81 4.55
N THR A 282 -21.18 23.07 4.89
CA THR A 282 -22.22 24.12 4.88
C THR A 282 -22.77 24.39 3.48
N ALA A 283 -22.06 23.98 2.43
CA ALA A 283 -22.50 24.10 1.04
C ALA A 283 -23.53 23.07 0.59
N VAL A 284 -23.74 21.99 1.36
CA VAL A 284 -24.55 20.85 0.93
C VAL A 284 -25.98 21.25 0.51
N PRO A 285 -26.72 22.12 1.21
CA PRO A 285 -28.05 22.55 0.78
C PRO A 285 -28.05 23.21 -0.61
N GLU A 286 -27.13 24.15 -0.86
CA GLU A 286 -27.01 24.83 -2.16
C GLU A 286 -26.56 23.87 -3.27
N LEU A 287 -25.67 22.91 -2.95
CA LEU A 287 -25.24 21.88 -3.90
C LEU A 287 -26.37 20.92 -4.28
N LEU A 288 -27.28 20.60 -3.37
CA LEU A 288 -28.48 19.80 -3.67
C LEU A 288 -29.40 20.54 -4.66
N VAL A 289 -29.65 21.83 -4.42
CA VAL A 289 -30.44 22.67 -5.35
C VAL A 289 -29.75 22.76 -6.71
N LEU A 290 -28.44 22.90 -6.73
CA LEU A 290 -27.66 22.97 -7.98
C LEU A 290 -27.71 21.66 -8.76
N ALA A 291 -27.71 20.51 -8.07
CA ALA A 291 -27.80 19.20 -8.70
C ALA A 291 -29.18 18.91 -9.33
N GLN A 292 -30.24 19.63 -8.94
CA GLN A 292 -31.57 19.51 -9.56
C GLN A 292 -31.69 20.23 -10.90
N LYS A 293 -30.78 21.15 -11.22
CA LYS A 293 -30.88 21.97 -12.45
C LYS A 293 -30.48 21.17 -13.70
N ASP A 294 -31.15 21.46 -14.82
CA ASP A 294 -30.89 20.88 -16.15
C ASP A 294 -29.65 21.51 -16.84
N GLN A 295 -28.50 21.50 -16.16
CA GLN A 295 -27.22 21.94 -16.71
C GLN A 295 -26.15 20.90 -16.43
N ASP A 296 -25.76 20.13 -17.46
CA ASP A 296 -24.96 18.90 -17.31
C ASP A 296 -23.64 19.11 -16.56
N ALA A 297 -22.87 20.14 -16.93
CA ALA A 297 -21.57 20.42 -16.30
C ALA A 297 -21.72 20.82 -14.83
N THR A 298 -22.70 21.68 -14.54
CA THR A 298 -22.97 22.22 -13.21
C THR A 298 -23.53 21.15 -12.28
N ARG A 299 -24.49 20.34 -12.76
CA ARG A 299 -25.04 19.18 -12.06
C ARG A 299 -23.95 18.16 -11.74
N LYS A 300 -23.10 17.81 -12.72
CA LYS A 300 -21.99 16.87 -12.51
C LYS A 300 -21.04 17.35 -11.40
N ALA A 301 -20.64 18.62 -11.43
CA ALA A 301 -19.77 19.18 -10.39
C ALA A 301 -20.43 19.19 -9.01
N ALA A 302 -21.72 19.55 -8.94
CA ALA A 302 -22.49 19.51 -7.70
C ALA A 302 -22.59 18.09 -7.12
N LEU A 303 -22.91 17.10 -7.95
CA LEU A 303 -22.99 15.69 -7.57
C LEU A 303 -21.63 15.15 -7.09
N GLN A 304 -20.53 15.50 -7.77
CA GLN A 304 -19.17 15.13 -7.34
C GLN A 304 -18.81 15.75 -5.98
N ALA A 305 -19.24 16.99 -5.72
CA ALA A 305 -19.06 17.63 -4.43
C ALA A 305 -19.92 16.96 -3.34
N LEU A 306 -21.19 16.65 -3.63
CA LEU A 306 -22.10 15.96 -2.72
C LEU A 306 -21.59 14.56 -2.35
N ALA A 307 -21.06 13.80 -3.31
CA ALA A 307 -20.45 12.49 -3.06
C ALA A 307 -19.37 12.55 -1.95
N ARG A 308 -18.63 13.66 -1.85
CA ARG A 308 -17.57 13.89 -0.86
C ARG A 308 -18.08 14.45 0.47
N LEU A 309 -19.11 15.28 0.41
CA LEU A 309 -19.58 16.12 1.51
C LEU A 309 -20.75 15.52 2.29
N ALA A 310 -21.61 14.75 1.61
CA ALA A 310 -22.85 14.23 2.17
C ALA A 310 -22.60 13.31 3.38
N ASP A 311 -23.57 13.31 4.28
CA ASP A 311 -23.67 12.42 5.42
C ASP A 311 -25.11 11.87 5.51
N GLN A 312 -25.38 11.03 6.52
CA GLN A 312 -26.67 10.34 6.67
C GLN A 312 -27.92 11.23 6.45
N PRO A 313 -28.00 12.46 7.02
CA PRO A 313 -29.22 13.28 6.89
C PRO A 313 -29.52 13.73 5.45
N GLN A 314 -28.55 13.67 4.54
CA GLN A 314 -28.71 14.11 3.15
C GLN A 314 -28.97 12.97 2.17
N LEU A 315 -28.88 11.72 2.61
CA LEU A 315 -29.14 10.56 1.75
C LEU A 315 -30.55 10.58 1.17
N ALA A 316 -31.56 11.00 1.95
CA ALA A 316 -32.93 11.12 1.45
C ALA A 316 -33.05 12.12 0.29
N ALA A 317 -32.41 13.28 0.39
CA ALA A 317 -32.39 14.27 -0.69
C ALA A 317 -31.63 13.75 -1.92
N MET A 318 -30.52 13.04 -1.72
CA MET A 318 -29.76 12.45 -2.84
C MET A 318 -30.53 11.32 -3.55
N VAL A 319 -31.30 10.50 -2.82
CA VAL A 319 -32.22 9.53 -3.43
C VAL A 319 -33.27 10.27 -4.27
N GLN A 320 -33.81 11.38 -3.77
CA GLN A 320 -34.78 12.18 -4.50
C GLN A 320 -34.22 12.71 -5.83
N LEU A 321 -32.93 13.10 -5.88
CA LEU A 321 -32.27 13.48 -7.14
C LEU A 321 -32.30 12.35 -8.19
N VAL A 322 -32.15 11.09 -7.77
CA VAL A 322 -32.24 9.93 -8.67
C VAL A 322 -33.69 9.73 -9.13
N VAL A 323 -34.65 9.86 -8.22
CA VAL A 323 -36.08 9.63 -8.50
C VAL A 323 -36.64 10.71 -9.44
N GLU A 324 -36.27 11.97 -9.24
CA GLU A 324 -36.80 13.12 -9.99
C GLU A 324 -36.04 13.42 -11.29
N ALA A 325 -34.86 12.81 -11.49
CA ALA A 325 -34.07 13.01 -12.71
C ALA A 325 -34.89 12.65 -13.96
N GLN A 326 -34.94 13.57 -14.92
CA GLN A 326 -35.73 13.42 -16.15
C GLN A 326 -34.98 12.62 -17.21
N SER A 327 -33.66 12.82 -17.36
CA SER A 327 -32.83 12.11 -18.32
C SER A 327 -32.11 10.90 -17.71
N GLU A 328 -31.78 9.92 -18.54
CA GLU A 328 -31.01 8.73 -18.14
C GLU A 328 -29.63 9.13 -17.60
N ASP A 329 -28.93 10.04 -18.28
CA ASP A 329 -27.61 10.53 -17.85
C ASP A 329 -27.65 11.25 -16.50
N ALA A 330 -28.66 12.11 -16.26
CA ALA A 330 -28.83 12.79 -14.99
C ALA A 330 -29.10 11.79 -13.85
N ARG A 331 -29.90 10.76 -14.14
CA ARG A 331 -30.24 9.71 -13.18
C ARG A 331 -29.04 8.85 -12.84
N ALA A 332 -28.28 8.42 -13.85
CA ALA A 332 -27.06 7.64 -13.67
C ALA A 332 -26.00 8.41 -12.88
N ALA A 333 -25.75 9.68 -13.22
CA ALA A 333 -24.81 10.53 -12.47
C ALA A 333 -25.23 10.73 -11.01
N SER A 334 -26.54 10.90 -10.75
CA SER A 334 -27.07 11.04 -9.40
C SER A 334 -26.92 9.76 -8.58
N ALA A 335 -27.18 8.61 -9.20
CA ALA A 335 -27.01 7.30 -8.58
C ALA A 335 -25.54 6.98 -8.28
N GLU A 336 -24.62 7.35 -9.17
CA GLU A 336 -23.17 7.21 -8.96
C GLU A 336 -22.71 8.05 -7.76
N ALA A 337 -23.13 9.31 -7.69
CA ALA A 337 -22.80 10.19 -6.56
C ALA A 337 -23.38 9.68 -5.23
N LEU A 338 -24.62 9.17 -5.26
CA LEU A 338 -25.26 8.54 -4.11
C LEU A 338 -24.50 7.27 -3.66
N ASN A 339 -24.08 6.41 -4.59
CA ASN A 339 -23.28 5.23 -4.28
C ASN A 339 -21.95 5.60 -3.61
N ALA A 340 -21.23 6.58 -4.18
CA ALA A 340 -19.98 7.08 -3.60
C ALA A 340 -20.18 7.66 -2.19
N ALA A 341 -21.27 8.41 -1.97
CA ALA A 341 -21.63 8.91 -0.64
C ALA A 341 -21.92 7.76 0.34
N CYS A 342 -22.71 6.76 -0.06
CA CYS A 342 -22.99 5.57 0.74
C CYS A 342 -21.70 4.83 1.14
N GLN A 343 -20.79 4.58 0.19
CA GLN A 343 -19.50 3.94 0.47
C GLN A 343 -18.65 4.77 1.45
N GLN A 344 -18.56 6.09 1.26
CA GLN A 344 -17.80 6.94 2.17
C GLN A 344 -18.41 7.00 3.59
N ILE A 345 -19.75 6.94 3.70
CA ILE A 345 -20.44 6.86 4.99
C ILE A 345 -20.19 5.50 5.63
N GLN A 346 -20.30 4.40 4.88
CA GLN A 346 -20.03 3.04 5.34
C GLN A 346 -18.61 2.91 5.89
N THR A 347 -17.60 3.41 5.17
CA THR A 347 -16.19 3.39 5.62
C THR A 347 -15.97 4.21 6.90
N ARG A 348 -16.65 5.36 7.06
CA ARG A 348 -16.47 6.24 8.22
C ARG A 348 -17.27 5.81 9.46
N ARG A 349 -18.49 5.28 9.26
CA ARG A 349 -19.47 5.02 10.33
C ARG A 349 -19.79 3.54 10.53
N GLY A 350 -19.37 2.66 9.64
CA GLY A 350 -19.70 1.23 9.67
C GLY A 350 -21.15 0.87 9.29
N ARG A 351 -22.02 1.85 9.06
CA ARG A 351 -23.42 1.65 8.64
C ARG A 351 -23.97 2.82 7.84
N VAL A 352 -24.88 2.52 6.91
CA VAL A 352 -25.63 3.48 6.09
C VAL A 352 -27.13 3.37 6.44
N GLU A 353 -27.82 4.50 6.52
CA GLU A 353 -29.28 4.49 6.69
C GLU A 353 -29.96 4.18 5.35
N THR A 354 -30.70 3.07 5.28
CA THR A 354 -31.22 2.52 4.03
C THR A 354 -32.69 2.87 3.74
N ALA A 355 -33.39 3.50 4.70
CA ALA A 355 -34.84 3.70 4.60
C ALA A 355 -35.26 4.49 3.34
N ALA A 356 -34.54 5.56 3.02
CA ALA A 356 -34.81 6.36 1.82
C ALA A 356 -34.53 5.58 0.52
N LEU A 357 -33.43 4.81 0.47
CA LEU A 357 -33.09 3.96 -0.67
C LEU A 357 -34.19 2.92 -0.96
N VAL A 358 -34.62 2.23 0.11
CA VAL A 358 -35.69 1.22 0.01
C VAL A 358 -37.01 1.84 -0.43
N ASN A 359 -37.36 3.02 0.09
CA ASN A 359 -38.55 3.74 -0.33
C ASN A 359 -38.46 4.14 -1.82
N GLY A 360 -37.36 4.76 -2.24
CA GLY A 360 -37.14 5.18 -3.62
C GLY A 360 -37.19 4.02 -4.63
N MET A 361 -36.71 2.83 -4.25
CA MET A 361 -36.86 1.62 -5.07
C MET A 361 -38.32 1.17 -5.22
N GLY A 362 -39.12 1.29 -4.16
CA GLY A 362 -40.50 0.79 -4.14
C GLY A 362 -41.54 1.76 -4.70
N THR A 363 -41.34 3.07 -4.55
CA THR A 363 -42.32 4.09 -4.96
C THR A 363 -41.88 4.90 -6.17
N GLY A 364 -40.61 4.81 -6.59
CA GLY A 364 -40.08 5.51 -7.75
C GLY A 364 -40.56 4.94 -9.08
N SER A 365 -40.19 5.60 -10.19
CA SER A 365 -40.42 5.04 -11.52
C SER A 365 -39.58 3.78 -11.76
N ALA A 366 -39.90 3.02 -12.82
CA ALA A 366 -39.11 1.86 -13.22
C ALA A 366 -37.63 2.23 -13.43
N GLU A 367 -37.37 3.39 -14.04
CA GLU A 367 -36.04 3.90 -14.30
C GLU A 367 -35.31 4.30 -13.01
N ALA A 368 -36.02 4.88 -12.03
CA ALA A 368 -35.48 5.18 -10.71
C ALA A 368 -35.08 3.91 -9.96
N CYS A 369 -35.95 2.89 -9.95
CA CYS A 369 -35.64 1.60 -9.34
C CYS A 369 -34.41 0.95 -9.98
N MET A 370 -34.31 0.99 -11.32
CA MET A 370 -33.15 0.47 -12.06
C MET A 370 -31.85 1.18 -11.68
N ALA A 371 -31.88 2.51 -11.49
CA ALA A 371 -30.71 3.30 -11.12
C ALA A 371 -30.31 3.14 -9.64
N LEU A 372 -31.27 2.90 -8.74
CA LEU A 372 -31.02 2.67 -7.32
C LEU A 372 -30.54 1.25 -7.00
N ALA A 373 -30.85 0.26 -7.84
CA ALA A 373 -30.48 -1.13 -7.60
C ALA A 373 -28.95 -1.34 -7.45
N PRO A 374 -28.06 -0.80 -8.31
CA PRO A 374 -26.61 -0.88 -8.13
C PRO A 374 -26.08 -0.18 -6.86
N VAL A 375 -26.77 0.85 -6.38
CA VAL A 375 -26.42 1.50 -5.10
C VAL A 375 -26.67 0.53 -3.93
N CYS A 376 -27.74 -0.26 -4.04
CA CYS A 376 -28.17 -1.19 -3.02
C CYS A 376 -27.31 -2.46 -2.96
N SER A 377 -26.66 -2.88 -4.04
CA SER A 377 -25.83 -4.10 -4.07
C SER A 377 -24.65 -4.04 -3.09
N GLY A 378 -24.12 -2.85 -2.81
CA GLY A 378 -23.02 -2.65 -1.87
C GLY A 378 -23.43 -2.65 -0.39
N LEU A 379 -24.73 -2.75 -0.07
CA LEU A 379 -25.25 -2.58 1.29
C LEU A 379 -25.79 -3.89 1.86
N VAL A 380 -25.24 -4.31 3.01
CA VAL A 380 -25.70 -5.49 3.74
C VAL A 380 -26.75 -5.07 4.77
N ASP A 381 -28.02 -5.10 4.38
CA ASP A 381 -29.16 -4.69 5.22
C ASP A 381 -30.42 -5.49 4.86
N ALA A 382 -31.17 -5.92 5.88
CA ALA A 382 -32.34 -6.78 5.68
C ALA A 382 -33.45 -6.14 4.85
N LYS A 383 -33.65 -4.81 4.98
CA LYS A 383 -34.67 -4.10 4.20
C LYS A 383 -34.24 -3.93 2.75
N VAL A 384 -32.96 -3.66 2.51
CA VAL A 384 -32.37 -3.61 1.16
C VAL A 384 -32.50 -4.95 0.46
N ARG A 385 -32.18 -6.05 1.15
CA ARG A 385 -32.40 -7.41 0.61
C ARG A 385 -33.84 -7.64 0.18
N GLN A 386 -34.81 -7.27 1.03
CA GLN A 386 -36.22 -7.43 0.71
C GLN A 386 -36.61 -6.58 -0.51
N ALA A 387 -36.14 -5.34 -0.60
CA ALA A 387 -36.38 -4.46 -1.75
C ALA A 387 -35.83 -5.06 -3.06
N LEU A 388 -34.60 -5.58 -3.04
CA LEU A 388 -33.99 -6.25 -4.20
C LEU A 388 -34.78 -7.50 -4.62
N ARG A 389 -35.25 -8.31 -3.66
CA ARG A 389 -36.10 -9.49 -3.94
C ARG A 389 -37.42 -9.10 -4.59
N LEU A 390 -38.08 -8.05 -4.10
CA LEU A 390 -39.32 -7.54 -4.69
C LEU A 390 -39.07 -7.05 -6.13
N ALA A 391 -38.03 -6.26 -6.35
CA ALA A 391 -37.67 -5.76 -7.68
C ALA A 391 -37.26 -6.89 -8.66
N ALA A 392 -36.63 -7.96 -8.17
CA ALA A 392 -36.33 -9.15 -8.97
C ALA A 392 -37.59 -9.95 -9.37
N GLY A 393 -38.71 -9.75 -8.69
CA GLY A 393 -40.03 -10.28 -9.05
C GLY A 393 -40.92 -9.32 -9.83
N ASP A 394 -40.43 -8.13 -10.17
CA ASP A 394 -41.24 -7.06 -10.78
C ASP A 394 -41.78 -7.49 -12.16
N PRO A 395 -43.04 -7.16 -12.52
CA PRO A 395 -43.60 -7.45 -13.84
C PRO A 395 -42.79 -6.81 -14.97
N ASN A 396 -42.20 -5.63 -14.74
CA ASN A 396 -41.35 -4.94 -15.70
C ASN A 396 -40.01 -5.71 -15.87
N SER A 397 -39.79 -6.22 -17.07
CA SER A 397 -38.59 -7.01 -17.39
C SER A 397 -37.28 -6.26 -17.21
N ARG A 398 -37.28 -4.93 -17.38
CA ARG A 398 -36.07 -4.10 -17.20
C ARG A 398 -35.73 -3.92 -15.73
N VAL A 399 -36.73 -3.68 -14.88
CA VAL A 399 -36.56 -3.58 -13.42
C VAL A 399 -36.06 -4.90 -12.87
N ARG A 400 -36.71 -6.00 -13.25
CA ARG A 400 -36.29 -7.35 -12.90
C ARG A 400 -34.85 -7.65 -13.30
N ALA A 401 -34.47 -7.34 -14.54
CA ALA A 401 -33.10 -7.54 -15.00
C ALA A 401 -32.07 -6.69 -14.22
N ALA A 402 -32.39 -5.43 -13.92
CA ALA A 402 -31.52 -4.56 -13.14
C ALA A 402 -31.34 -5.04 -11.70
N ALA A 403 -32.43 -5.46 -11.04
CA ALA A 403 -32.39 -6.00 -9.69
C ALA A 403 -31.57 -7.31 -9.63
N LEU A 404 -31.78 -8.21 -10.58
CA LEU A 404 -30.99 -9.45 -10.67
C LEU A 404 -29.50 -9.18 -10.89
N ARG A 405 -29.14 -8.22 -11.75
CA ARG A 405 -27.73 -7.81 -11.93
C ARG A 405 -27.16 -7.23 -10.63
N ALA A 406 -27.89 -6.34 -9.96
CA ALA A 406 -27.47 -5.79 -8.67
C ALA A 406 -27.28 -6.88 -7.60
N MET A 407 -28.16 -7.88 -7.55
CA MET A 407 -27.98 -9.04 -6.67
C MET A 407 -26.71 -9.83 -7.00
N CYS A 408 -26.32 -9.94 -8.28
CA CYS A 408 -25.07 -10.59 -8.68
C CYS A 408 -23.82 -9.82 -8.22
N ASP A 409 -23.92 -8.53 -7.93
CA ASP A 409 -22.84 -7.69 -7.39
C ASP A 409 -22.86 -7.57 -5.86
N THR A 410 -23.76 -8.30 -5.19
CA THR A 410 -23.94 -8.20 -3.74
C THR A 410 -22.75 -8.71 -2.94
N ARG A 411 -22.62 -8.18 -1.72
CA ARG A 411 -21.78 -8.73 -0.63
C ARG A 411 -22.60 -9.42 0.46
N ASP A 412 -23.91 -9.46 0.32
CA ASP A 412 -24.82 -10.02 1.31
C ASP A 412 -25.03 -11.53 1.09
N ALA A 413 -24.43 -12.35 1.96
CA ALA A 413 -24.53 -13.81 1.89
C ALA A 413 -25.96 -14.34 1.99
N GLU A 414 -26.88 -13.59 2.62
CA GLU A 414 -28.28 -13.99 2.76
C GLU A 414 -29.05 -13.97 1.43
N LEU A 415 -28.47 -13.39 0.36
CA LEU A 415 -28.99 -13.46 -1.01
C LEU A 415 -28.45 -14.68 -1.79
N LEU A 416 -27.53 -15.47 -1.23
CA LEU A 416 -26.98 -16.66 -1.88
C LEU A 416 -28.06 -17.66 -2.34
N PRO A 417 -29.13 -17.96 -1.55
CA PRO A 417 -30.18 -18.86 -2.02
C PRO A 417 -30.95 -18.34 -3.24
N ASP A 418 -31.10 -17.01 -3.36
CA ASP A 418 -31.76 -16.39 -4.50
C ASP A 418 -30.86 -16.42 -5.74
N LEU A 419 -29.56 -16.15 -5.58
CA LEU A 419 -28.57 -16.27 -6.64
C LEU A 419 -28.45 -17.71 -7.14
N LEU A 420 -28.49 -18.69 -6.23
CA LEU A 420 -28.46 -20.11 -6.58
C LEU A 420 -29.68 -20.50 -7.42
N ARG A 421 -30.87 -20.01 -7.07
CA ARG A 421 -32.09 -20.23 -7.86
C ARG A 421 -31.96 -19.69 -9.29
N VAL A 422 -31.34 -18.51 -9.44
CA VAL A 422 -31.08 -17.89 -10.75
C VAL A 422 -30.01 -18.67 -11.53
N ALA A 423 -28.93 -19.10 -10.86
CA ALA A 423 -27.85 -19.88 -11.44
C ALA A 423 -28.31 -21.25 -11.96
N CYS A 424 -29.24 -21.89 -11.26
CA CYS A 424 -29.80 -23.20 -11.62
C CYS A 424 -31.02 -23.14 -12.55
N GLY A 425 -31.54 -21.95 -12.88
CA GLY A 425 -32.70 -21.77 -13.74
C GLY A 425 -32.47 -22.19 -15.20
N SER A 426 -33.51 -22.68 -15.88
CA SER A 426 -33.47 -23.17 -17.26
C SER A 426 -33.79 -22.11 -18.32
N GLN A 427 -34.27 -20.94 -17.93
CA GLN A 427 -34.57 -19.84 -18.83
C GLN A 427 -33.57 -18.71 -18.62
N ASP A 428 -32.72 -18.46 -19.61
CA ASP A 428 -32.04 -17.18 -19.72
C ASP A 428 -33.13 -16.11 -19.89
N VAL A 429 -33.21 -15.19 -18.93
CA VAL A 429 -33.99 -13.96 -19.09
C VAL A 429 -33.53 -13.32 -20.41
N PRO A 430 -34.42 -12.81 -21.27
CA PRO A 430 -34.14 -12.38 -22.65
C PRO A 430 -33.08 -11.25 -22.85
N GLN A 431 -32.27 -10.93 -21.84
CA GLN A 431 -31.08 -10.08 -21.91
C GLN A 431 -29.81 -10.81 -21.39
N GLY A 432 -29.48 -11.92 -22.07
CA GLY A 432 -28.18 -12.59 -22.19
C GLY A 432 -27.11 -12.35 -21.12
N GLY A 433 -26.98 -13.28 -20.17
CA GLY A 433 -25.80 -13.40 -19.29
C GLY A 433 -26.06 -13.34 -17.79
N ILE A 434 -27.30 -13.07 -17.35
CA ILE A 434 -27.64 -13.01 -15.90
C ILE A 434 -27.32 -14.34 -15.20
N ARG A 435 -27.58 -15.47 -15.84
CA ARG A 435 -27.25 -16.79 -15.27
C ARG A 435 -25.76 -16.94 -15.00
N SER A 436 -24.92 -16.58 -15.97
CA SER A 436 -23.45 -16.63 -15.81
C SER A 436 -22.97 -15.65 -14.74
N LEU A 437 -23.57 -14.46 -14.64
CA LEU A 437 -23.29 -13.50 -13.55
C LEU A 437 -23.70 -14.07 -12.18
N ALA A 438 -24.84 -14.75 -12.08
CA ALA A 438 -25.30 -15.38 -10.84
C ALA A 438 -24.38 -16.53 -10.41
N ILE A 439 -23.90 -17.35 -11.36
CA ILE A 439 -22.89 -18.38 -11.09
C ILE A 439 -21.61 -17.74 -10.57
N GLY A 440 -21.11 -16.70 -11.26
CA GLY A 440 -19.94 -15.95 -10.81
C GLY A 440 -20.11 -15.34 -9.42
N ALA A 441 -21.31 -14.82 -9.10
CA ALA A 441 -21.65 -14.28 -7.79
C ALA A 441 -21.66 -15.36 -6.70
N CYS A 442 -22.25 -16.54 -6.97
CA CYS A 442 -22.22 -17.66 -6.06
C CYS A 442 -20.78 -18.11 -5.77
N VAL A 443 -19.94 -18.21 -6.81
CA VAL A 443 -18.52 -18.55 -6.65
C VAL A 443 -17.82 -17.49 -5.79
N ARG A 444 -17.97 -16.20 -6.12
CA ARG A 444 -17.36 -15.09 -5.36
C ARG A 444 -17.76 -15.10 -3.88
N LEU A 445 -19.06 -15.23 -3.58
CA LEU A 445 -19.56 -15.24 -2.20
C LEU A 445 -19.11 -16.46 -1.40
N THR A 446 -18.85 -17.59 -2.07
CA THR A 446 -18.42 -18.83 -1.40
C THR A 446 -16.90 -18.94 -1.26
N THR A 447 -16.10 -18.26 -2.09
CA THR A 447 -14.64 -18.47 -2.11
C THR A 447 -13.77 -17.23 -2.01
N GLN A 448 -14.25 -16.03 -2.39
CA GLN A 448 -13.42 -14.82 -2.52
C GLN A 448 -13.81 -13.71 -1.54
N GLU A 449 -15.06 -13.70 -1.07
CA GLU A 449 -15.58 -12.62 -0.23
C GLU A 449 -15.26 -12.85 1.26
N GLU A 450 -14.24 -12.15 1.78
CA GLU A 450 -13.76 -12.30 3.16
C GLU A 450 -14.83 -11.97 4.22
N SER A 451 -15.80 -11.11 3.88
CA SER A 451 -16.89 -10.73 4.78
C SER A 451 -17.90 -11.86 5.01
N VAL A 452 -17.89 -12.90 4.16
CA VAL A 452 -18.83 -14.03 4.20
C VAL A 452 -18.22 -15.24 4.91
N LYS A 453 -18.89 -15.70 5.97
CA LYS A 453 -18.44 -16.83 6.80
C LYS A 453 -19.30 -18.07 6.57
N LEU A 454 -19.10 -18.73 5.44
CA LEU A 454 -19.69 -20.05 5.14
C LEU A 454 -18.74 -21.18 5.52
N SER A 455 -19.28 -22.28 6.02
CA SER A 455 -18.53 -23.52 6.27
C SER A 455 -18.16 -24.22 4.94
N ASN A 456 -17.10 -25.03 4.94
CA ASN A 456 -16.71 -25.78 3.73
C ASN A 456 -17.84 -26.66 3.15
N PRO A 457 -18.65 -27.37 3.98
CA PRO A 457 -19.82 -28.10 3.47
C PRO A 457 -20.83 -27.22 2.73
N GLU A 458 -21.15 -26.04 3.24
CA GLU A 458 -22.09 -25.10 2.60
C GLU A 458 -21.55 -24.56 1.26
N ARG A 459 -20.25 -24.24 1.23
CA ARG A 459 -19.57 -23.79 0.00
C ARG A 459 -19.63 -24.88 -1.07
N LEU A 460 -19.28 -26.11 -0.69
CA LEU A 460 -19.30 -27.27 -1.57
C LEU A 460 -20.70 -27.59 -2.07
N GLU A 461 -21.70 -27.58 -1.18
CA GLU A 461 -23.11 -27.80 -1.51
C GLU A 461 -23.60 -26.83 -2.59
N THR A 462 -23.25 -25.55 -2.44
CA THR A 462 -23.63 -24.48 -3.37
C THR A 462 -23.07 -24.77 -4.77
N LEU A 463 -21.76 -25.03 -4.87
CA LEU A 463 -21.11 -25.30 -6.15
C LEU A 463 -21.58 -26.62 -6.78
N ARG A 464 -21.81 -27.66 -5.97
CA ARG A 464 -22.36 -28.94 -6.42
C ARG A 464 -23.76 -28.77 -7.02
N THR A 465 -24.61 -27.98 -6.37
CA THR A 465 -25.97 -27.71 -6.85
C THR A 465 -25.96 -27.00 -8.22
N ILE A 466 -25.05 -26.04 -8.42
CA ILE A 466 -24.88 -25.38 -9.73
C ILE A 466 -24.38 -26.38 -10.78
N LEU A 467 -23.37 -27.19 -10.44
CA LEU A 467 -22.77 -28.17 -11.36
C LEU A 467 -23.77 -29.24 -11.82
N ALA A 468 -24.77 -29.57 -10.99
CA ALA A 468 -25.83 -30.52 -11.34
C ALA A 468 -26.86 -29.95 -12.35
N SER A 469 -26.84 -28.63 -12.61
CA SER A 469 -27.70 -28.01 -13.63
C SER A 469 -27.07 -28.09 -15.03
N SER A 470 -27.84 -27.79 -16.08
CA SER A 470 -27.33 -27.79 -17.47
C SER A 470 -26.45 -26.58 -17.73
N LEU A 471 -25.13 -26.75 -17.78
CA LEU A 471 -24.14 -25.66 -17.92
C LEU A 471 -23.42 -25.70 -19.27
N ASP A 472 -23.20 -24.52 -19.85
CA ASP A 472 -22.27 -24.36 -20.97
C ASP A 472 -20.80 -24.42 -20.51
N PRO A 473 -19.82 -24.55 -21.44
CA PRO A 473 -18.40 -24.59 -21.07
C PRO A 473 -17.91 -23.38 -20.27
N ALA A 474 -18.36 -22.16 -20.59
CA ALA A 474 -17.92 -20.96 -19.86
C ALA A 474 -18.43 -20.94 -18.42
N GLN A 475 -19.67 -21.39 -18.20
CA GLN A 475 -20.27 -21.53 -16.88
C GLN A 475 -19.59 -22.63 -16.05
N LYS A 476 -19.26 -23.77 -16.66
CA LYS A 476 -18.49 -24.84 -16.01
C LYS A 476 -17.13 -24.34 -15.50
N ARG A 477 -16.43 -23.51 -16.29
CA ARG A 477 -15.14 -22.90 -15.88
C ARG A 477 -15.26 -22.06 -14.61
N LEU A 478 -16.34 -21.28 -14.47
CA LEU A 478 -16.58 -20.48 -13.26
C LEU A 478 -16.73 -21.38 -12.03
N VAL A 479 -17.51 -22.46 -12.13
CA VAL A 479 -17.73 -23.40 -11.03
C VAL A 479 -16.42 -24.14 -10.69
N LEU A 480 -15.65 -24.55 -11.68
CA LEU A 480 -14.33 -25.17 -11.50
C LEU A 480 -13.34 -24.26 -10.77
N ALA A 481 -13.31 -22.97 -11.12
CA ALA A 481 -12.50 -21.99 -10.40
C ALA A 481 -12.91 -21.91 -8.92
N GLY A 482 -14.21 -21.96 -8.61
CA GLY A 482 -14.70 -22.04 -7.24
C GLY A 482 -14.30 -23.33 -6.52
N LEU A 483 -14.49 -24.50 -7.15
CA LEU A 483 -14.13 -25.79 -6.57
C LEU A 483 -12.64 -25.88 -6.26
N GLY A 484 -11.79 -25.29 -7.12
CA GLY A 484 -10.34 -25.21 -6.92
C GLY A 484 -9.90 -24.52 -5.62
N GLU A 485 -10.73 -23.63 -5.07
CA GLU A 485 -10.45 -22.93 -3.80
C GLU A 485 -10.80 -23.77 -2.56
N LEU A 486 -11.41 -24.94 -2.73
CA LEU A 486 -11.89 -25.79 -1.63
C LEU A 486 -10.96 -27.01 -1.46
N PRO A 487 -10.09 -27.04 -0.43
CA PRO A 487 -9.26 -28.20 -0.12
C PRO A 487 -10.11 -29.30 0.56
N ASP A 488 -11.04 -29.87 -0.20
CA ASP A 488 -11.99 -30.90 0.26
C ASP A 488 -11.95 -32.12 -0.70
N PRO A 489 -11.85 -33.37 -0.19
CA PRO A 489 -11.84 -34.56 -1.03
C PRO A 489 -13.09 -34.71 -1.91
N HIS A 490 -14.24 -34.25 -1.44
CA HIS A 490 -15.47 -34.28 -2.21
C HIS A 490 -15.47 -33.26 -3.34
N ALA A 491 -14.76 -32.12 -3.19
CA ALA A 491 -14.55 -31.18 -4.29
C ALA A 491 -13.72 -31.84 -5.40
N LEU A 492 -12.64 -32.56 -5.04
CA LEU A 492 -11.82 -33.29 -6.01
C LEU A 492 -12.64 -34.35 -6.78
N LYS A 493 -13.53 -35.07 -6.08
CA LYS A 493 -14.43 -36.05 -6.68
C LYS A 493 -15.43 -35.45 -7.67
N LEU A 494 -15.84 -34.19 -7.46
CA LEU A 494 -16.70 -33.47 -8.43
C LEU A 494 -15.91 -33.01 -9.67
N VAL A 495 -14.61 -32.72 -9.53
CA VAL A 495 -13.73 -32.29 -10.63
C VAL A 495 -13.31 -33.47 -11.51
N GLU A 496 -13.05 -34.64 -10.94
CA GLU A 496 -12.55 -35.82 -11.65
C GLU A 496 -13.32 -36.21 -12.94
N PRO A 497 -14.67 -36.28 -12.97
CA PRO A 497 -15.41 -36.60 -14.20
C PRO A 497 -15.32 -35.49 -15.26
N LEU A 498 -15.04 -34.25 -14.86
CA LEU A 498 -14.95 -33.10 -15.78
C LEU A 498 -13.62 -33.06 -16.56
N LEU A 499 -12.63 -33.87 -16.16
CA LEU A 499 -11.39 -34.05 -16.89
C LEU A 499 -11.59 -34.71 -18.26
N ASP A 500 -12.71 -35.42 -18.45
CA ASP A 500 -13.04 -36.09 -19.71
C ASP A 500 -13.79 -35.17 -20.70
N ASP A 501 -14.21 -33.97 -20.27
CA ASP A 501 -14.89 -32.99 -21.12
C ASP A 501 -13.87 -32.11 -21.86
N THR A 502 -13.71 -32.37 -23.16
CA THR A 502 -12.71 -31.73 -24.02
C THR A 502 -12.78 -30.20 -24.07
N ASN A 503 -13.92 -29.60 -23.72
CA ASN A 503 -14.11 -28.14 -23.74
C ASN A 503 -13.59 -27.43 -22.48
N ILE A 504 -13.39 -28.18 -21.38
CA ILE A 504 -13.05 -27.66 -20.05
C ILE A 504 -11.98 -28.48 -19.31
N GLN A 505 -11.38 -29.48 -19.98
CA GLN A 505 -10.42 -30.40 -19.38
C GLN A 505 -9.19 -29.71 -18.76
N ASN A 506 -8.73 -28.58 -19.32
CA ASN A 506 -7.60 -27.83 -18.74
C ASN A 506 -8.01 -27.10 -17.45
N GLU A 507 -9.19 -26.50 -17.40
CA GLU A 507 -9.70 -25.83 -16.20
C GLU A 507 -10.03 -26.85 -15.11
N ALA A 508 -10.53 -28.03 -15.48
CA ALA A 508 -10.71 -29.15 -14.55
C ALA A 508 -9.35 -29.64 -14.02
N ALA A 509 -8.33 -29.75 -14.88
CA ALA A 509 -6.98 -30.08 -14.46
C ALA A 509 -6.41 -29.03 -13.50
N GLN A 510 -6.59 -27.73 -13.77
CA GLN A 510 -6.17 -26.64 -12.89
C GLN A 510 -6.86 -26.69 -11.51
N ALA A 511 -8.16 -26.97 -11.47
CA ALA A 511 -8.87 -27.17 -10.21
C ALA A 511 -8.30 -28.38 -9.44
N ALA A 512 -8.08 -29.52 -10.10
CA ALA A 512 -7.48 -30.70 -9.48
C ALA A 512 -6.06 -30.44 -8.95
N ILE A 513 -5.24 -29.71 -9.71
CA ILE A 513 -3.87 -29.29 -9.34
C ILE A 513 -3.86 -28.45 -8.06
N LYS A 514 -4.90 -27.65 -7.84
CA LYS A 514 -5.00 -26.80 -6.66
C LYS A 514 -5.52 -27.56 -5.44
N ILE A 515 -6.52 -28.42 -5.63
CA ILE A 515 -7.17 -29.18 -4.53
C ILE A 515 -6.24 -30.30 -4.03
N ALA A 516 -5.75 -31.15 -4.93
CA ALA A 516 -5.11 -32.42 -4.59
C ALA A 516 -3.88 -32.28 -3.66
N PRO A 517 -2.94 -31.33 -3.87
CA PRO A 517 -1.81 -31.14 -2.96
C PRO A 517 -2.16 -30.59 -1.59
N ALA A 518 -3.35 -30.01 -1.43
CA ALA A 518 -3.83 -29.45 -0.17
C ALA A 518 -4.63 -30.47 0.67
N LEU A 519 -4.87 -31.67 0.14
CA LEU A 519 -5.58 -32.74 0.85
C LEU A 519 -4.67 -33.44 1.88
N PRO A 520 -5.25 -34.02 2.96
CA PRO A 520 -4.51 -34.87 3.89
C PRO A 520 -3.91 -36.11 3.22
N GLY A 521 -2.83 -36.65 3.79
CA GLY A 521 -2.13 -37.83 3.25
C GLY A 521 -2.99 -39.10 3.15
N SER A 522 -4.07 -39.22 3.93
CA SER A 522 -5.05 -40.30 3.80
C SER A 522 -5.74 -40.33 2.43
N GLU A 523 -5.83 -39.19 1.76
CA GLU A 523 -6.42 -39.03 0.43
C GLU A 523 -5.37 -39.03 -0.69
N ALA A 524 -4.09 -39.29 -0.37
CA ALA A 524 -2.99 -39.24 -1.33
C ALA A 524 -3.21 -40.19 -2.52
N GLN A 525 -3.77 -41.38 -2.29
CA GLN A 525 -4.05 -42.32 -3.38
C GLN A 525 -5.11 -41.77 -4.35
N THR A 526 -6.20 -41.20 -3.82
CA THR A 526 -7.25 -40.55 -4.60
C THR A 526 -6.69 -39.34 -5.36
N ALA A 527 -5.94 -38.49 -4.65
CA ALA A 527 -5.27 -37.30 -5.19
C ALA A 527 -4.30 -37.65 -6.33
N GLU A 528 -3.46 -38.67 -6.16
CA GLU A 528 -2.54 -39.15 -7.19
C GLU A 528 -3.29 -39.67 -8.42
N ALA A 529 -4.36 -40.44 -8.24
CA ALA A 529 -5.17 -40.95 -9.33
C ALA A 529 -5.78 -39.81 -10.15
N THR A 530 -6.40 -38.83 -9.49
CA THR A 530 -6.97 -37.65 -10.17
C THR A 530 -5.91 -36.80 -10.85
N LEU A 531 -4.74 -36.57 -10.22
CA LEU A 531 -3.64 -35.81 -10.82
C LEU A 531 -3.03 -36.50 -12.04
N ARG A 532 -2.91 -37.84 -12.02
CA ARG A 532 -2.47 -38.62 -13.19
C ARG A 532 -3.48 -38.49 -14.33
N LYS A 533 -4.78 -38.53 -14.03
CA LYS A 533 -5.82 -38.27 -15.02
C LYS A 533 -5.75 -36.85 -15.56
N ALA A 534 -5.55 -35.86 -14.68
CA ALA A 534 -5.38 -34.45 -15.06
C ALA A 534 -4.15 -34.23 -15.95
N LEU A 535 -3.06 -34.94 -15.70
CA LEU A 535 -1.84 -34.90 -16.52
C LEU A 535 -2.10 -35.37 -17.96
N VAL A 536 -2.92 -36.42 -18.13
CA VAL A 536 -3.32 -36.94 -19.44
C VAL A 536 -4.29 -35.98 -20.14
N ALA A 537 -5.23 -35.40 -19.40
CA ALA A 537 -6.23 -34.47 -19.90
C ALA A 537 -5.66 -33.09 -20.29
N ALA A 538 -4.54 -32.68 -19.66
CA ALA A 538 -3.91 -31.39 -19.92
C ALA A 538 -3.33 -31.29 -21.34
N THR A 539 -3.87 -30.35 -22.13
CA THR A 539 -3.42 -30.12 -23.51
C THR A 539 -2.29 -29.10 -23.58
N ASP A 540 -2.24 -28.14 -22.66
CA ASP A 540 -1.21 -27.11 -22.65
C ASP A 540 -0.01 -27.49 -21.76
N ALA A 541 1.18 -27.02 -22.15
CA ALA A 541 2.42 -27.38 -21.49
C ALA A 541 2.54 -26.82 -20.06
N ALA A 542 1.87 -25.71 -19.75
CA ALA A 542 1.95 -25.10 -18.43
C ALA A 542 1.14 -25.91 -17.41
N THR A 543 -0.10 -26.27 -17.75
CA THR A 543 -0.96 -27.13 -16.93
C THR A 543 -0.33 -28.50 -16.75
N ARG A 544 0.28 -29.08 -17.80
CA ARG A 544 0.97 -30.37 -17.70
C ARG A 544 2.15 -30.33 -16.71
N ARG A 545 3.01 -29.31 -16.79
CA ARG A 545 4.11 -29.10 -15.82
C ARG A 545 3.60 -28.88 -14.39
N ALA A 546 2.50 -28.13 -14.24
CA ALA A 546 1.89 -27.90 -12.93
C ALA A 546 1.30 -29.19 -12.34
N ALA A 547 0.69 -30.05 -13.17
CA ALA A 547 0.21 -31.37 -12.78
C ALA A 547 1.37 -32.30 -12.36
N GLU A 548 2.49 -32.32 -13.09
CA GLU A 548 3.69 -33.08 -12.71
C GLU A 548 4.25 -32.62 -11.35
N ALA A 549 4.33 -31.30 -11.14
CA ALA A 549 4.81 -30.73 -9.89
C ALA A 549 3.87 -31.06 -8.72
N ALA A 550 2.56 -30.92 -8.92
CA ALA A 550 1.55 -31.27 -7.93
C ALA A 550 1.58 -32.77 -7.59
N LEU A 551 1.70 -33.64 -8.61
CA LEU A 551 1.81 -35.08 -8.42
C LEU A 551 3.05 -35.42 -7.61
N LYS A 552 4.21 -34.84 -7.94
CA LYS A 552 5.46 -35.03 -7.19
C LYS A 552 5.32 -34.56 -5.74
N GLN A 553 4.60 -33.46 -5.50
CA GLN A 553 4.34 -32.96 -4.15
C GLN A 553 3.46 -33.93 -3.35
N VAL A 554 2.36 -34.41 -3.93
CA VAL A 554 1.50 -35.40 -3.29
C VAL A 554 2.27 -36.68 -2.99
N GLU A 555 3.03 -37.20 -3.97
CA GLU A 555 3.86 -38.41 -3.80
C GLU A 555 4.93 -38.23 -2.72
N ALA A 556 5.59 -37.07 -2.64
CA ALA A 556 6.59 -36.77 -1.62
C ALA A 556 5.99 -36.65 -0.21
N ASN A 557 4.74 -36.21 -0.12
CA ASN A 557 4.02 -36.06 1.14
C ASN A 557 3.29 -37.35 1.58
N ALA A 558 2.96 -38.24 0.63
CA ALA A 558 2.16 -39.44 0.88
C ALA A 558 2.83 -40.43 1.86
N ASP A 559 4.16 -40.42 1.93
CA ASP A 559 4.91 -41.34 2.78
C ASP A 559 4.99 -40.87 4.24
N PHE A 560 4.64 -39.60 4.49
CA PHE A 560 4.64 -39.03 5.84
C PHE A 560 3.37 -39.39 6.62
N ILE A 561 3.57 -39.70 7.89
CA ILE A 561 2.51 -40.06 8.81
C ILE A 561 1.86 -38.78 9.33
N THR A 562 0.56 -38.63 9.10
CA THR A 562 -0.25 -37.48 9.55
C THR A 562 -1.32 -37.86 10.57
N ALA A 563 -1.58 -39.16 10.74
CA ALA A 563 -2.50 -39.70 11.75
C ALA A 563 -1.75 -40.01 13.04
N TRP A 564 -1.88 -39.14 14.04
CA TRP A 564 -1.21 -39.29 15.34
C TRP A 564 -2.17 -39.06 16.50
N GLU A 565 -1.94 -39.78 17.60
CA GLU A 565 -2.37 -39.37 18.92
C GLU A 565 -1.18 -38.94 19.75
N VAL A 566 -1.42 -38.01 20.67
CA VAL A 566 -0.40 -37.47 21.57
C VAL A 566 -0.83 -37.61 23.03
N ALA A 567 0.15 -37.83 23.92
CA ALA A 567 0.01 -37.79 25.37
C ALA A 567 1.14 -36.96 26.00
N GLY A 568 0.83 -36.21 27.06
CA GLY A 568 1.74 -35.28 27.72
C GLY A 568 1.12 -33.90 27.91
N PRO A 569 1.93 -32.86 28.21
CA PRO A 569 3.37 -32.92 28.43
C PRO A 569 3.71 -33.53 29.80
N TYR A 570 4.79 -34.30 29.87
CA TYR A 570 5.32 -34.92 31.08
C TYR A 570 6.54 -34.17 31.61
N ARG A 571 6.66 -34.09 32.93
CA ARG A 571 7.69 -33.32 33.64
C ARG A 571 8.11 -34.05 34.91
N GLN A 572 9.33 -33.79 35.37
CA GLN A 572 9.81 -34.17 36.69
C GLN A 572 10.57 -32.98 37.30
N ALA A 573 10.32 -32.66 38.56
CA ALA A 573 10.93 -31.52 39.23
C ALA A 573 12.47 -31.63 39.23
N GLY A 574 13.16 -30.53 38.89
CA GLY A 574 14.62 -30.47 38.85
C GLY A 574 15.28 -31.20 37.68
N LYS A 575 14.51 -31.60 36.66
CA LYS A 575 15.01 -32.27 35.45
C LYS A 575 14.74 -31.40 34.23
N ASP A 576 15.78 -31.18 33.43
CA ASP A 576 15.71 -30.53 32.12
C ASP A 576 15.33 -31.53 31.02
N TYR A 577 15.07 -31.03 29.80
CA TYR A 577 14.69 -31.86 28.66
C TYR A 577 15.64 -33.05 28.43
N ALA A 578 16.95 -32.81 28.59
CA ALA A 578 17.99 -33.81 28.38
C ALA A 578 17.92 -34.92 29.44
N ALA A 579 17.68 -34.59 30.71
CA ALA A 579 17.50 -35.57 31.77
C ALA A 579 16.16 -36.31 31.67
N LEU A 580 15.09 -35.65 31.22
CA LEU A 580 13.77 -36.26 31.00
C LEU A 580 13.78 -37.33 29.89
N PHE A 581 14.77 -37.30 29.00
CA PHE A 581 14.93 -38.27 27.93
C PHE A 581 15.00 -39.72 28.43
N ASP A 582 15.69 -39.96 29.54
CA ASP A 582 15.91 -41.31 30.11
C ASP A 582 14.92 -41.69 31.22
N ILE A 583 14.04 -40.77 31.63
CA ILE A 583 13.01 -41.03 32.63
C ILE A 583 11.79 -41.69 31.95
N PRO A 584 11.38 -42.91 32.33
CA PRO A 584 10.18 -43.52 31.79
C PRO A 584 8.92 -42.83 32.32
N PHE A 585 7.99 -42.53 31.43
CA PHE A 585 6.65 -42.03 31.75
C PHE A 585 5.57 -43.05 31.37
N PRO A 586 4.30 -42.86 31.77
CA PRO A 586 3.24 -43.86 31.56
C PRO A 586 3.17 -44.52 30.18
N PRO A 587 3.40 -43.82 29.04
CA PRO A 587 3.39 -44.47 27.72
C PRO A 587 4.52 -45.49 27.47
N GLU A 588 5.60 -45.48 28.26
CA GLU A 588 6.70 -46.47 28.22
C GLU A 588 6.51 -47.61 29.25
N MET A 589 5.58 -47.45 30.18
CA MET A 589 5.38 -48.39 31.29
C MET A 589 4.33 -49.45 30.94
N ASP A 590 4.24 -50.50 31.76
CA ASP A 590 3.26 -51.57 31.58
C ASP A 590 1.81 -51.04 31.58
N ALA A 591 0.90 -51.80 30.96
CA ALA A 591 -0.49 -51.44 30.68
C ALA A 591 -1.40 -51.15 31.91
N THR A 592 -0.83 -51.15 33.12
CA THR A 592 -1.49 -50.79 34.38
C THR A 592 -1.62 -49.28 34.57
N HIS A 593 -0.89 -48.46 33.80
CA HIS A 593 -0.95 -47.00 33.88
C HIS A 593 -1.91 -46.42 32.84
N GLU A 594 -2.85 -45.59 33.29
CA GLU A 594 -3.77 -44.89 32.40
C GLU A 594 -3.04 -43.78 31.61
N VAL A 595 -3.18 -43.79 30.28
CA VAL A 595 -2.60 -42.76 29.40
C VAL A 595 -3.72 -42.01 28.69
N LYS A 596 -3.74 -40.69 28.85
CA LYS A 596 -4.71 -39.79 28.21
C LYS A 596 -4.24 -39.40 26.81
N TRP A 597 -4.66 -40.18 25.82
CA TRP A 597 -4.39 -39.91 24.41
C TRP A 597 -5.37 -38.89 23.83
N ARG A 598 -4.88 -38.02 22.95
CA ARG A 598 -5.65 -37.02 22.22
C ARG A 598 -5.25 -37.04 20.76
N THR A 599 -6.20 -36.93 19.84
CA THR A 599 -5.87 -36.78 18.41
C THR A 599 -5.05 -35.51 18.19
N LEU A 600 -3.95 -35.64 17.46
CA LEU A 600 -3.09 -34.53 17.07
C LEU A 600 -3.43 -34.15 15.62
N PRO A 601 -4.01 -32.97 15.36
CA PRO A 601 -4.33 -32.57 14.00
C PRO A 601 -3.06 -32.33 13.18
N PRO A 602 -3.10 -32.54 11.85
CA PRO A 602 -2.04 -32.13 10.93
C PRO A 602 -1.66 -30.64 11.09
N GLY A 603 -0.44 -30.29 10.68
CA GLY A 603 0.06 -28.92 10.71
C GLY A 603 -0.84 -27.94 9.92
N SER A 604 -0.90 -26.68 10.36
CA SER A 604 -1.70 -25.65 9.68
C SER A 604 -1.09 -25.12 8.38
N ASP A 605 0.18 -25.42 8.11
CA ASP A 605 0.80 -25.16 6.80
C ASP A 605 0.41 -26.29 5.83
N LEU A 606 -0.51 -26.01 4.90
CA LEU A 606 -0.96 -26.96 3.88
C LEU A 606 0.18 -27.47 2.98
N ARG A 607 1.35 -26.80 2.95
CA ARG A 607 2.54 -27.28 2.22
C ARG A 607 3.32 -28.34 2.99
N ARG A 608 3.16 -28.40 4.32
CA ARG A 608 3.81 -29.33 5.24
C ARG A 608 2.79 -29.91 6.23
N PRO A 609 1.72 -30.57 5.74
CA PRO A 609 0.66 -31.10 6.61
C PRO A 609 1.19 -32.20 7.55
N TRP A 610 2.32 -32.82 7.20
CA TRP A 610 3.02 -33.83 7.99
C TRP A 610 3.85 -33.29 9.16
N LEU A 611 3.98 -31.97 9.29
CA LEU A 611 4.64 -31.35 10.43
C LEU A 611 3.66 -31.33 11.60
N MET A 612 3.97 -32.11 12.63
CA MET A 612 3.12 -32.29 13.80
C MET A 612 3.56 -31.34 14.92
N ASP A 613 2.75 -30.32 15.20
CA ASP A 613 3.06 -29.24 16.15
C ASP A 613 2.59 -29.59 17.57
N LEU A 614 3.53 -30.06 18.39
CA LEU A 614 3.30 -30.41 19.80
C LEU A 614 3.19 -29.16 20.67
N LEU A 615 3.88 -28.07 20.34
CA LEU A 615 3.81 -26.82 21.09
C LEU A 615 2.40 -26.26 21.09
N LYS A 616 1.76 -26.21 19.91
CA LYS A 616 0.38 -25.76 19.77
C LYS A 616 -0.61 -26.70 20.44
N ALA A 617 -0.35 -28.00 20.42
CA ALA A 617 -1.26 -29.00 20.97
C ALA A 617 -1.19 -29.11 22.50
N LEU A 618 0.01 -28.99 23.08
CA LEU A 618 0.29 -29.30 24.48
C LEU A 618 0.91 -28.14 25.27
N GLY A 619 1.68 -27.28 24.59
CA GLY A 619 2.44 -26.19 25.21
C GLY A 619 3.57 -26.65 26.14
N GLY A 620 4.37 -25.67 26.57
CA GLY A 620 5.41 -25.85 27.59
C GLY A 620 6.82 -26.05 27.03
N GLU A 621 7.80 -25.83 27.91
CA GLU A 621 9.24 -26.02 27.68
C GLU A 621 9.83 -27.00 28.70
N GLN A 622 11.02 -27.56 28.54
CA GLN A 622 11.62 -28.51 29.51
C GLN A 622 10.66 -29.67 29.87
N CYS A 623 10.12 -30.35 28.85
CA CYS A 623 9.13 -31.42 29.04
C CYS A 623 9.22 -32.50 27.96
N VAL A 624 8.35 -33.50 28.02
CA VAL A 624 8.30 -34.62 27.07
C VAL A 624 6.86 -34.89 26.63
N ALA A 625 6.68 -35.25 25.37
CA ALA A 625 5.43 -35.78 24.85
C ALA A 625 5.66 -37.13 24.20
N TYR A 626 4.60 -37.92 24.14
CA TYR A 626 4.56 -39.17 23.41
C TYR A 626 3.59 -39.04 22.25
N ALA A 627 4.00 -39.51 21.08
CA ALA A 627 3.15 -39.60 19.91
C ALA A 627 3.02 -41.07 19.50
N ARG A 628 1.80 -41.54 19.23
CA ARG A 628 1.55 -42.91 18.76
C ARG A 628 0.70 -42.96 17.50
N THR A 629 0.90 -44.02 16.73
CA THR A 629 0.16 -44.34 15.50
C THR A 629 0.29 -45.84 15.20
N TRP A 630 -0.51 -46.34 14.26
CA TRP A 630 -0.42 -47.70 13.75
C TRP A 630 -0.14 -47.68 12.24
N VAL A 631 0.77 -48.55 11.81
CA VAL A 631 1.21 -48.68 10.43
C VAL A 631 0.80 -50.04 9.90
N HIS A 632 -0.18 -50.07 8.99
CA HIS A 632 -0.57 -51.31 8.32
C HIS A 632 0.40 -51.60 7.17
N SER A 633 0.94 -52.81 7.13
CA SER A 633 1.70 -53.32 5.99
C SER A 633 1.00 -54.55 5.42
N GLU A 634 0.74 -54.59 4.11
CA GLU A 634 0.08 -55.76 3.50
C GLU A 634 0.94 -57.03 3.61
N GLN A 635 2.24 -56.89 3.44
CA GLN A 635 3.20 -57.99 3.51
C GLN A 635 4.39 -57.62 4.40
N PRO A 636 5.09 -58.61 4.99
CA PRO A 636 6.32 -58.34 5.70
C PRO A 636 7.37 -57.76 4.73
N GLN A 637 7.92 -56.59 5.04
CA GLN A 637 8.87 -55.92 4.15
C GLN A 637 9.91 -55.08 4.91
N PRO A 638 11.16 -55.01 4.43
CA PRO A 638 12.16 -54.10 4.98
C PRO A 638 11.80 -52.65 4.67
N ALA A 639 12.05 -51.77 5.63
CA ALA A 639 11.79 -50.35 5.52
C ALA A 639 12.90 -49.54 6.21
N ARG A 640 13.00 -48.27 5.86
CA ARG A 640 13.78 -47.28 6.62
C ARG A 640 12.81 -46.26 7.19
N LEU A 641 12.77 -46.16 8.51
CA LEU A 641 12.02 -45.15 9.22
C LEU A 641 12.88 -43.89 9.28
N GLU A 642 12.39 -42.81 8.69
CA GLU A 642 13.02 -41.49 8.70
C GLU A 642 12.24 -40.57 9.64
N ILE A 643 12.93 -39.97 10.61
CA ILE A 643 12.33 -39.12 11.65
C ILE A 643 12.98 -37.74 11.61
N GLY A 644 12.16 -36.71 11.83
CA GLY A 644 12.59 -35.38 12.22
C GLY A 644 11.98 -35.02 13.57
N SER A 645 12.74 -34.38 14.44
CA SER A 645 12.27 -33.83 15.72
C SER A 645 13.03 -32.56 16.05
N ASP A 646 12.36 -31.63 16.74
CA ASP A 646 12.97 -30.39 17.22
C ASP A 646 14.06 -30.68 18.27
N ASP A 647 13.80 -31.48 19.30
CA ASP A 647 14.85 -31.96 20.22
C ASP A 647 15.03 -33.48 20.16
N GLY A 648 15.33 -34.10 21.31
CA GLY A 648 15.60 -35.51 21.43
C GLY A 648 14.39 -36.39 21.12
N VAL A 649 14.65 -37.54 20.53
CA VAL A 649 13.64 -38.54 20.17
C VAL A 649 14.01 -39.95 20.61
N LYS A 650 13.05 -40.71 21.14
CA LYS A 650 13.11 -42.19 21.25
C LYS A 650 11.98 -42.82 20.46
N VAL A 651 12.26 -43.93 19.79
CA VAL A 651 11.32 -44.60 18.88
C VAL A 651 11.20 -46.07 19.22
N TRP A 652 9.96 -46.51 19.41
CA TRP A 652 9.60 -47.91 19.52
C TRP A 652 8.71 -48.33 18.36
N LEU A 653 9.10 -49.41 17.68
CA LEU A 653 8.28 -50.06 16.66
C LEU A 653 7.98 -51.48 17.14
N ASN A 654 6.71 -51.90 17.08
CA ASN A 654 6.30 -53.22 17.57
C ASN A 654 6.72 -53.46 19.04
N ARG A 655 6.69 -52.40 19.86
CA ARG A 655 7.14 -52.38 21.28
C ARG A 655 8.63 -52.67 21.49
N GLN A 656 9.45 -52.65 20.44
CA GLN A 656 10.90 -52.75 20.53
C GLN A 656 11.53 -51.38 20.30
N LEU A 657 12.46 -50.96 21.17
CA LEU A 657 13.22 -49.73 20.98
C LEU A 657 14.12 -49.88 19.74
N VAL A 658 13.86 -49.07 18.71
CA VAL A 658 14.59 -49.13 17.43
C VAL A 658 15.53 -47.95 17.24
N HIS A 659 15.25 -46.79 17.84
CA HIS A 659 16.10 -45.61 17.70
C HIS A 659 16.04 -44.71 18.94
N GLN A 660 17.14 -44.02 19.25
CA GLN A 660 17.19 -42.99 20.27
C GLN A 660 18.28 -41.96 19.96
N ASN A 661 17.98 -40.68 20.16
CA ASN A 661 18.93 -39.59 19.99
C ASN A 661 18.57 -38.44 20.94
N ASN A 662 19.42 -38.14 21.92
CA ASN A 662 19.22 -37.08 22.90
C ASN A 662 20.01 -35.83 22.49
N VAL A 663 19.35 -34.88 21.85
CA VAL A 663 19.99 -33.70 21.25
C VAL A 663 19.04 -32.51 21.32
N ALA A 664 19.55 -31.29 21.46
CA ALA A 664 18.77 -30.08 21.18
C ALA A 664 19.06 -29.60 19.77
N ARG A 665 18.03 -29.44 18.94
CA ARG A 665 18.17 -29.03 17.54
C ARG A 665 16.91 -28.31 17.05
N GLY A 666 16.81 -28.13 15.74
CA GLY A 666 15.58 -27.74 15.08
C GLY A 666 15.02 -28.90 14.27
N LEU A 667 13.73 -28.91 13.99
CA LEU A 667 13.09 -29.91 13.13
C LEU A 667 13.75 -29.95 11.75
N THR A 668 14.39 -31.08 11.43
CA THR A 668 14.84 -31.41 10.07
C THR A 668 14.29 -32.78 9.68
N PRO A 669 13.44 -32.90 8.64
CA PRO A 669 12.93 -34.19 8.18
C PRO A 669 14.08 -35.15 7.82
N ALA A 670 13.96 -36.41 8.22
CA ALA A 670 14.96 -37.45 8.00
C ALA A 670 16.35 -37.15 8.62
N ALA A 671 16.39 -36.33 9.68
CA ALA A 671 17.60 -36.13 10.50
C ALA A 671 18.04 -37.43 11.18
N ASP A 672 17.10 -38.28 11.57
CA ASP A 672 17.36 -39.64 12.04
C ASP A 672 16.83 -40.66 11.03
N LYS A 673 17.60 -41.73 10.84
CA LYS A 673 17.27 -42.81 9.88
C LYS A 673 17.59 -44.15 10.52
N VAL A 674 16.61 -45.03 10.57
CA VAL A 674 16.77 -46.38 11.12
C VAL A 674 16.16 -47.42 10.19
N ASN A 675 16.93 -48.46 9.85
CA ASN A 675 16.41 -49.60 9.09
C ASN A 675 15.62 -50.52 10.03
N VAL A 676 14.41 -50.87 9.63
CA VAL A 676 13.44 -51.67 10.39
C VAL A 676 12.74 -52.67 9.48
N THR A 677 12.07 -53.67 10.06
CA THR A 677 11.23 -54.61 9.30
C THR A 677 9.79 -54.47 9.75
N LEU A 678 8.89 -54.15 8.82
CA LEU A 678 7.45 -54.14 9.07
C LEU A 678 6.91 -55.57 9.00
N LYS A 679 6.05 -55.93 9.96
CA LYS A 679 5.28 -57.18 9.93
C LYS A 679 4.04 -56.97 9.06
N SER A 680 3.51 -58.05 8.47
CA SER A 680 2.18 -58.00 7.87
C SER A 680 1.13 -57.65 8.93
N GLY A 681 0.14 -56.83 8.56
CA GLY A 681 -0.86 -56.27 9.46
C GLY A 681 -0.41 -54.96 10.12
N TRP A 682 -1.02 -54.62 11.25
CA TRP A 682 -0.78 -53.38 11.97
C TRP A 682 0.45 -53.43 12.88
N ASN A 683 1.35 -52.47 12.70
CA ASN A 683 2.56 -52.28 13.48
C ASN A 683 2.41 -51.01 14.36
N PRO A 684 2.34 -51.12 15.71
CA PRO A 684 2.32 -49.94 16.56
C PRO A 684 3.66 -49.22 16.54
N LEU A 685 3.61 -47.90 16.35
CA LEU A 685 4.75 -46.99 16.39
C LEU A 685 4.52 -45.97 17.51
N LEU A 686 5.51 -45.83 18.39
CA LEU A 686 5.52 -44.89 19.51
C LEU A 686 6.78 -44.04 19.44
N LEU A 687 6.63 -42.74 19.60
CA LEU A 687 7.70 -41.76 19.70
C LEU A 687 7.63 -41.09 21.06
N LYS A 688 8.79 -40.85 21.67
CA LYS A 688 8.98 -39.90 22.78
C LYS A 688 9.76 -38.72 22.23
N ILE A 689 9.27 -37.50 22.40
CA ILE A 689 9.91 -36.28 21.93
C ILE A 689 10.13 -35.36 23.13
N THR A 690 11.39 -35.00 23.42
CA THR A 690 11.71 -34.00 24.44
C THR A 690 11.49 -32.59 23.90
N GLN A 691 11.37 -31.62 24.79
CA GLN A 691 11.27 -30.20 24.47
C GLN A 691 12.20 -29.39 25.36
N ASN A 692 13.18 -28.73 24.76
CA ASN A 692 14.07 -27.77 25.37
C ASN A 692 13.40 -26.38 25.45
N ASN A 693 13.27 -25.67 24.33
CA ASN A 693 12.60 -24.36 24.24
C ASN A 693 12.21 -24.02 22.78
N GLN A 694 11.44 -22.94 22.60
CA GLN A 694 10.96 -22.44 21.29
C GLN A 694 10.04 -23.42 20.56
N GLY A 695 10.43 -23.92 19.38
CA GLY A 695 9.62 -24.85 18.58
C GLY A 695 9.39 -26.17 19.33
N TRP A 696 8.36 -26.93 18.95
CA TRP A 696 8.23 -28.30 19.42
C TRP A 696 7.44 -29.13 18.43
N GLU A 697 8.18 -29.79 17.54
CA GLU A 697 7.60 -30.37 16.34
C GLU A 697 8.27 -31.72 16.03
N PHE A 698 7.53 -32.59 15.33
CA PHE A 698 8.10 -33.82 14.79
C PHE A 698 7.45 -34.21 13.46
N CYS A 699 8.13 -35.08 12.73
CA CYS A 699 7.58 -35.79 11.58
C CYS A 699 8.22 -37.17 11.44
N ALA A 700 7.51 -38.11 10.82
CA ALA A 700 8.06 -39.42 10.50
C ALA A 700 7.47 -39.97 9.19
N ARG A 701 8.26 -40.79 8.49
CA ARG A 701 7.85 -41.51 7.29
C ARG A 701 8.55 -42.86 7.16
N PHE A 702 7.93 -43.79 6.45
CA PHE A 702 8.57 -45.03 6.03
C PHE A 702 8.92 -44.99 4.55
N VAL A 703 10.18 -45.27 4.24
CA VAL A 703 10.68 -45.41 2.87
C VAL A 703 11.33 -46.78 2.69
N GLN A 704 11.64 -47.18 1.46
CA GLN A 704 12.45 -48.36 1.20
C GLN A 704 13.87 -48.17 1.76
N PRO A 705 14.63 -49.24 2.01
CA PRO A 705 16.01 -49.13 2.51
C PRO A 705 16.93 -48.26 1.65
N ASP A 706 16.68 -48.16 0.34
CA ASP A 706 17.41 -47.30 -0.59
C ASP A 706 16.94 -45.82 -0.55
N GLY A 707 15.87 -45.51 0.17
CA GLY A 707 15.26 -44.19 0.28
C GLY A 707 14.16 -43.91 -0.74
N SER A 708 13.82 -44.86 -1.61
CA SER A 708 12.69 -44.74 -2.52
C SER A 708 11.34 -44.97 -1.81
N ARG A 709 10.25 -44.60 -2.47
CA ARG A 709 8.90 -44.66 -1.88
C ARG A 709 8.48 -46.09 -1.51
N LEU A 710 7.94 -46.26 -0.31
CA LEU A 710 7.40 -47.53 0.18
C LEU A 710 5.87 -47.53 0.02
N LYS A 711 5.37 -48.34 -0.93
CA LYS A 711 3.93 -48.40 -1.27
C LYS A 711 3.18 -49.38 -0.37
N GLY A 712 1.85 -49.25 -0.32
CA GLY A 712 0.98 -50.21 0.36
C GLY A 712 0.92 -50.07 1.88
N LEU A 713 1.29 -48.89 2.41
CA LEU A 713 1.13 -48.57 3.82
C LEU A 713 -0.17 -47.79 4.07
N LYS A 714 -0.80 -48.06 5.22
CA LYS A 714 -1.90 -47.25 5.75
C LYS A 714 -1.58 -46.84 7.18
N PHE A 715 -2.03 -45.64 7.56
CA PHE A 715 -1.81 -45.09 8.90
C PHE A 715 -3.16 -44.79 9.54
N ASP A 716 -3.34 -45.23 10.78
CA ASP A 716 -4.55 -44.92 11.56
C ASP A 716 -4.17 -44.76 13.04
N ILE A 717 -4.95 -43.97 13.76
CA ILE A 717 -4.86 -43.81 15.22
C ILE A 717 -5.51 -44.97 15.96
N VAL A 718 -6.26 -45.83 15.28
CA VAL A 718 -6.83 -47.07 15.81
C VAL A 718 -6.62 -48.20 14.79
N PRO A 719 -6.08 -49.36 15.18
CA PRO A 719 -5.99 -50.51 14.28
C PRO A 719 -7.40 -51.05 14.01
N ARG A 720 -7.97 -50.70 12.85
CA ARG A 720 -9.25 -51.25 12.40
C ARG A 720 -9.03 -52.61 11.69
N PRO A 721 -9.94 -53.58 11.84
CA PRO A 721 -9.82 -54.89 11.20
C PRO A 721 -9.68 -54.83 9.69
#